data_AF-A0A1X7UDN4-F1
#
_entry.id   AF-A0A1X7UDN4-F1
#
_cell.length_a   1.000
_cell.length_b   1.000
_cell.length_c   1.000
_cell.angle_alpha   90.00
_cell.angle_beta   90.00
_cell.angle_gamma   90.00
#
_symmetry.space_group_name_H-M   'P 1'
#
loop_
_entity.id
_entity.type
_entity.pdbx_description
1 polymer ?
#
loop_
_entity_poly.entity_id
_entity_poly.type
_entity_poly.pdbx_seq_one_letter_code
_entity_poly.pdbx_strand_id
1 'polypeptide(L)'
;MMELIKVGVSRFDGRVWLLTQHFISVISHKMAKLKDVSKETLKKASRYMDELHDGEDEVWRLFIGAMSQKIYTEAQIETFAEENLKPRGSPSSALVADLSRRNMTLDEFLRISKKIKCKKIVNLFLQTTVPVITQQPQKTLSVTKGKDLFLSCIAECKPPSPDYQWYFNDNPLLNETSPTLSISNCNASHTGFYHCVVSNPCIDDYNQSRVPSGRCRVEILNVPIQENVAPQFPDDVSQLSQVTNRDIRSSSVCSITSRSAIPSQEDVEITTHPSDTTCRYYEEFELKCSAKSKSGKNITFQWLSRRTQIQEDHLSTSQGTSVLKKKSKEEHIMDIQCRVSSNGTDWVTSNRAKVVIHFVWFVEQPRDFHGYNGREGTLECKAAGMEPIEYLWLKNENGKNTRLSEKPGICIKKEEGFLFFDSLDAEHWGYYKCQAQNDVHFASSETVKVSCEPYREKGYIAVQPSSHVCLMESSITLYCEAVSPQPVTYQWYLNNNIIANENQDALVLAPINKRHFGTYHCIVKSDQDSIQSELAIVSEGVPFNDTKSWTKIQAEQDEAERTFQTADKIFYAREKVALLIGNEKYSYVRQLNSPHSDVDELSKTLTSLNFKVFSFTDLKFKEIMHVLDVFVRLLDSGVYCLFYYSGHGFRLQNVDYIMPIDVSSGLNYDDCIPVNQISYRLQQTKCKVIMLLDCCREKFVETDSTTPLKPSADKSCPFHNICTIWSCSDSQPAYERKSEDCSVFNRALRKALTEKKKVNDFSGEIKKYMEEHAHAKSGKPFQRPSTLINFSPSEITLHENIMFDWKTSNATMRIREWHKRIHNIAPVTIGEEELPGIQSGEVRFEFIRTNVLKVTVKLTKRHSFPGEATYNVTLTESCQGLALETVSSENLTRTRLKIESIITSWQNLQETPVRIISINFLSSAGTSSGMQLSYCPVINAETYWSFSNN
;
A
#
# COMPACT_ATOMS: atom_id res chain seq x y z
N MET A 1 46.76 -7.92 -21.38
CA MET A 1 45.91 -6.74 -21.70
C MET A 1 46.68 -5.43 -21.58
N MET A 2 47.38 -5.15 -20.47
CA MET A 2 48.34 -4.02 -20.36
C MET A 2 49.39 -3.99 -21.49
N GLU A 3 49.85 -5.16 -21.96
CA GLU A 3 50.74 -5.31 -23.13
C GLU A 3 50.06 -5.01 -24.47
N LEU A 4 48.75 -5.26 -24.61
CA LEU A 4 48.00 -5.04 -25.85
C LEU A 4 47.65 -3.56 -26.08
N ILE A 5 47.59 -2.76 -25.00
CA ILE A 5 47.31 -1.32 -25.04
C ILE A 5 48.52 -0.54 -25.60
N LYS A 6 49.75 -1.09 -25.53
CA LYS A 6 50.95 -0.44 -26.05
C LYS A 6 51.12 -0.53 -27.58
N VAL A 7 50.39 -1.42 -28.27
CA VAL A 7 50.65 -1.75 -29.69
C VAL A 7 49.67 -1.08 -30.67
N GLY A 8 48.77 -0.22 -30.21
CA GLY A 8 48.06 0.74 -31.09
C GLY A 8 47.34 0.14 -32.30
N VAL A 9 46.56 -0.93 -32.13
CA VAL A 9 45.76 -1.52 -33.22
C VAL A 9 44.36 -0.92 -33.22
N SER A 10 43.99 -0.24 -34.31
CA SER A 10 42.84 0.65 -34.46
C SER A 10 41.53 0.00 -34.92
N ARG A 11 41.29 -1.29 -34.62
CA ARG A 11 39.98 -1.93 -34.87
C ARG A 11 39.66 -3.00 -33.83
N PHE A 12 38.71 -2.71 -32.95
CA PHE A 12 38.02 -3.72 -32.16
C PHE A 12 36.51 -3.61 -32.33
N ASP A 13 35.88 -4.78 -32.45
CA ASP A 13 34.46 -5.04 -32.67
C ASP A 13 33.61 -4.72 -31.41
N GLY A 14 32.35 -4.30 -31.61
CA GLY A 14 31.49 -3.68 -30.59
C GLY A 14 31.17 -4.56 -29.36
N ARG A 15 31.40 -5.87 -29.43
CA ARG A 15 31.23 -6.79 -28.29
C ARG A 15 32.39 -6.72 -27.28
N VAL A 16 33.60 -6.38 -27.73
CA VAL A 16 34.76 -6.23 -26.84
C VAL A 16 34.65 -4.93 -26.03
N TRP A 17 34.10 -3.87 -26.63
CA TRP A 17 33.86 -2.58 -25.97
C TRP A 17 32.89 -2.70 -24.77
N LEU A 18 31.78 -3.44 -24.95
CA LEU A 18 30.82 -3.76 -23.88
C LEU A 18 31.43 -4.60 -22.76
N LEU A 19 32.29 -5.58 -23.09
CA LEU A 19 33.01 -6.38 -22.09
C LEU A 19 34.01 -5.54 -21.28
N THR A 20 34.72 -4.59 -21.90
CA THR A 20 35.59 -3.65 -21.18
C THR A 20 34.81 -2.71 -20.24
N GLN A 21 33.62 -2.25 -20.63
CA GLN A 21 32.78 -1.41 -19.77
C GLN A 21 32.18 -2.19 -18.60
N HIS A 22 31.76 -3.44 -18.82
CA HIS A 22 31.28 -4.33 -17.77
C HIS A 22 32.41 -4.69 -16.77
N PHE A 23 33.64 -4.90 -17.25
CA PHE A 23 34.80 -5.15 -16.38
C PHE A 23 35.21 -3.92 -15.55
N ILE A 24 35.07 -2.70 -16.08
CA ILE A 24 35.34 -1.45 -15.36
C ILE A 24 34.26 -1.19 -14.29
N SER A 25 32.99 -1.50 -14.58
CA SER A 25 31.87 -1.40 -13.64
C SER A 25 32.01 -2.37 -12.46
N VAL A 26 32.38 -3.63 -12.70
CA VAL A 26 32.54 -4.65 -11.65
C VAL A 26 33.74 -4.37 -10.72
N ILE A 27 34.78 -3.68 -11.20
CA ILE A 27 35.96 -3.31 -10.39
C ILE A 27 35.74 -2.01 -9.60
N SER A 28 34.90 -1.09 -10.09
CA SER A 28 34.62 0.22 -9.46
C SER A 28 34.10 0.11 -8.02
N HIS A 29 33.23 -0.86 -7.73
CA HIS A 29 32.57 -1.00 -6.43
C HIS A 29 33.45 -1.50 -5.28
N LYS A 30 34.40 -2.39 -5.57
CA LYS A 30 35.34 -2.89 -4.55
C LYS A 30 36.40 -1.85 -4.12
N MET A 31 36.42 -0.68 -4.77
CA MET A 31 37.42 0.36 -4.50
C MET A 31 36.85 1.67 -3.93
N ALA A 32 35.52 1.82 -3.81
CA ALA A 32 34.90 3.02 -3.25
C ALA A 32 35.38 3.28 -1.81
N LYS A 33 36.05 4.43 -1.59
CA LYS A 33 36.59 4.78 -0.28
C LYS A 33 35.53 5.51 0.54
N LEU A 34 35.57 5.33 1.85
CA LEU A 34 34.65 5.99 2.77
C LEU A 34 34.74 7.53 2.67
N LYS A 35 35.91 8.07 2.31
CA LYS A 35 36.12 9.50 2.08
C LYS A 35 35.37 10.06 0.85
N ASP A 36 34.98 9.20 -0.08
CA ASP A 36 34.27 9.58 -1.32
C ASP A 36 32.74 9.57 -1.11
N VAL A 37 32.27 9.14 0.07
CA VAL A 37 30.87 9.20 0.48
C VAL A 37 30.49 10.62 0.89
N SER A 38 29.26 11.04 0.57
CA SER A 38 28.77 12.38 0.92
C SER A 38 28.89 12.65 2.43
N LYS A 39 29.33 13.87 2.78
CA LYS A 39 29.48 14.29 4.19
C LYS A 39 28.17 14.19 4.99
N GLU A 40 27.03 14.38 4.34
CA GLU A 40 25.72 14.28 4.99
C GLU A 40 25.35 12.82 5.31
N THR A 41 25.70 11.89 4.41
CA THR A 41 25.53 10.45 4.64
C THR A 41 26.45 9.97 5.77
N LEU A 42 27.71 10.41 5.79
CA LEU A 42 28.63 10.06 6.88
C LEU A 42 28.17 10.60 8.22
N LYS A 43 27.64 11.84 8.28
CA LYS A 43 27.03 12.40 9.50
C LYS A 43 25.84 11.57 9.99
N LYS A 44 24.97 11.10 9.08
CA LYS A 44 23.84 10.21 9.43
C LYS A 44 24.34 8.86 9.95
N ALA A 45 25.38 8.29 9.35
CA ALA A 45 26.01 7.06 9.83
C ALA A 45 26.58 7.24 11.25
N SER A 46 27.28 8.36 11.51
CA SER A 46 27.80 8.68 12.84
C SER A 46 26.68 8.84 13.88
N ARG A 47 25.55 9.49 13.54
CA ARG A 47 24.39 9.58 14.45
C ARG A 47 23.84 8.20 14.80
N TYR A 48 23.75 7.28 13.85
CA TYR A 48 23.30 5.91 14.12
C TYR A 48 24.29 5.11 14.96
N MET A 49 25.57 5.48 14.98
CA MET A 49 26.58 4.89 15.86
C MET A 49 26.57 5.52 17.27
N ASP A 50 26.06 6.74 17.41
CA ASP A 50 25.86 7.40 18.71
C ASP A 50 24.55 6.95 19.38
N GLU A 51 23.59 6.42 18.62
CA GLU A 51 22.34 5.84 19.15
C GLU A 51 22.62 4.48 19.83
N LEU A 52 22.31 4.37 21.13
CA LEU A 52 22.46 3.14 21.91
C LEU A 52 21.68 1.97 21.30
N HIS A 53 22.28 0.79 21.29
CA HIS A 53 21.61 -0.46 20.89
C HIS A 53 20.86 -1.04 22.10
N ASP A 54 19.55 -1.29 21.96
CA ASP A 54 18.60 -1.91 22.93
C ASP A 54 19.25 -2.62 24.15
N GLY A 55 19.74 -1.87 25.14
CA GLY A 55 20.43 -2.48 26.28
C GLY A 55 21.52 -1.63 26.91
N GLU A 56 22.80 -1.83 26.57
CA GLU A 56 23.90 -1.41 27.46
C GLU A 56 25.20 -0.93 26.76
N ASP A 57 25.38 -1.05 25.43
CA ASP A 57 26.67 -0.75 24.76
C ASP A 57 26.62 0.37 23.69
N GLU A 58 27.66 1.23 23.67
CA GLU A 58 27.87 2.27 22.66
C GLU A 58 28.28 1.66 21.30
N VAL A 59 27.47 1.88 20.24
CA VAL A 59 27.61 1.20 18.94
C VAL A 59 28.97 1.48 18.27
N TRP A 60 29.57 2.65 18.48
CA TRP A 60 30.91 2.96 17.98
C TRP A 60 32.03 2.13 18.66
N ARG A 61 31.88 1.81 19.96
CA ARG A 61 32.81 0.90 20.67
C ARG A 61 32.66 -0.54 20.17
N LEU A 62 31.43 -0.99 19.92
CA LEU A 62 31.17 -2.28 19.27
C LEU A 62 31.76 -2.33 17.85
N PHE A 63 31.67 -1.23 17.10
CA PHE A 63 32.24 -1.12 15.76
C PHE A 63 33.76 -1.31 15.78
N ILE A 64 34.46 -0.69 16.74
CA ILE A 64 35.90 -0.90 16.97
C ILE A 64 36.19 -2.36 17.40
N GLY A 65 35.41 -2.90 18.34
CA GLY A 65 35.58 -4.28 18.84
C GLY A 65 35.36 -5.36 17.77
N ALA A 66 34.53 -5.08 16.77
CA ALA A 66 34.26 -5.99 15.67
C ALA A 66 35.32 -5.96 14.55
N MET A 67 36.25 -5.00 14.55
CA MET A 67 37.35 -4.92 13.60
C MET A 67 38.27 -6.13 13.75
N SER A 68 38.59 -6.79 12.63
CA SER A 68 39.44 -7.98 12.62
C SER A 68 40.90 -7.70 12.96
N GLN A 69 41.33 -6.44 12.86
CA GLN A 69 42.64 -5.96 13.31
C GLN A 69 42.40 -4.98 14.46
N LYS A 70 43.04 -5.18 15.62
CA LYS A 70 43.02 -4.22 16.74
C LYS A 70 43.83 -2.96 16.36
N ILE A 71 43.25 -2.11 15.50
CA ILE A 71 43.91 -0.92 14.94
C ILE A 71 43.93 0.30 15.88
N TYR A 72 43.18 0.25 16.98
CA TYR A 72 43.12 1.29 18.01
C TYR A 72 43.59 0.72 19.36
N THR A 73 44.42 1.48 20.08
CA THR A 73 44.76 1.20 21.48
C THR A 73 43.68 1.72 22.42
N GLU A 74 43.65 1.24 23.66
CA GLU A 74 42.70 1.70 24.68
C GLU A 74 42.80 3.22 24.94
N ALA A 75 44.02 3.76 24.95
CA ALA A 75 44.25 5.21 25.02
C ALA A 75 43.68 5.99 23.83
N GLN A 76 43.70 5.41 22.61
CA GLN A 76 43.11 6.03 21.41
C GLN A 76 41.58 5.96 21.41
N ILE A 77 41.01 4.89 22.00
CA ILE A 77 39.57 4.74 22.16
C ILE A 77 39.03 5.78 23.15
N GLU A 78 39.75 6.01 24.25
CA GLU A 78 39.40 7.06 25.22
C GLU A 78 39.50 8.47 24.61
N THR A 79 40.42 8.71 23.67
CA THR A 79 40.47 10.01 22.96
C THR A 79 39.23 10.27 22.09
N PHE A 80 38.59 9.22 21.56
CA PHE A 80 37.29 9.37 20.90
C PHE A 80 36.17 9.60 21.90
N ALA A 81 36.20 8.93 23.06
CA ALA A 81 35.20 9.10 24.12
C ALA A 81 35.21 10.53 24.71
N GLU A 82 36.39 11.15 24.83
CA GLU A 82 36.57 12.54 25.29
C GLU A 82 35.86 13.58 24.39
N GLU A 83 35.50 13.24 23.15
CA GLU A 83 34.70 14.14 22.29
C GLU A 83 33.32 14.44 22.89
N ASN A 84 32.77 13.56 23.74
CA ASN A 84 31.52 13.83 24.46
C ASN A 84 31.62 15.04 25.42
N LEU A 85 32.83 15.43 25.84
CA LEU A 85 33.06 16.57 26.73
C LEU A 85 33.04 17.91 25.99
N LYS A 86 33.03 17.90 24.64
CA LYS A 86 33.00 19.11 23.81
C LYS A 86 31.58 19.49 23.43
N PRO A 87 31.24 20.80 23.35
CA PRO A 87 29.94 21.23 22.85
C PRO A 87 29.72 20.74 21.40
N ARG A 88 28.72 19.88 21.20
CA ARG A 88 28.41 19.20 19.91
C ARG A 88 29.46 18.19 19.43
N GLY A 89 30.36 17.72 20.30
CA GLY A 89 31.28 16.62 19.98
C GLY A 89 30.56 15.27 19.92
N SER A 90 31.08 14.34 19.11
CA SER A 90 30.51 13.01 18.88
C SER A 90 31.67 12.01 18.68
N PRO A 91 31.81 11.00 19.57
CA PRO A 91 32.80 9.94 19.44
C PRO A 91 32.69 9.20 18.11
N SER A 92 31.48 8.91 17.65
CA SER A 92 31.24 8.26 16.36
C SER A 92 31.64 9.12 15.17
N SER A 93 31.43 10.44 15.24
CA SER A 93 31.85 11.38 14.19
C SER A 93 33.37 11.46 14.10
N ALA A 94 34.06 11.46 15.24
CA ALA A 94 35.52 11.44 15.29
C ALA A 94 36.10 10.12 14.76
N LEU A 95 35.50 8.99 15.12
CA LEU A 95 35.87 7.66 14.62
C LEU A 95 35.68 7.55 13.09
N VAL A 96 34.51 7.92 12.56
CA VAL A 96 34.23 7.86 11.11
C VAL A 96 35.15 8.78 10.31
N ALA A 97 35.49 9.96 10.84
CA ALA A 97 36.47 10.85 10.23
C ALA A 97 37.89 10.26 10.23
N ASP A 98 38.27 9.55 11.30
CA ASP A 98 39.57 8.86 11.37
C ASP A 98 39.66 7.68 10.39
N LEU A 99 38.63 6.85 10.32
CA LEU A 99 38.52 5.74 9.37
C LEU A 99 38.54 6.24 7.91
N SER A 100 37.90 7.38 7.64
CA SER A 100 37.94 8.02 6.32
C SER A 100 39.35 8.50 5.96
N ARG A 101 40.08 9.10 6.91
CA ARG A 101 41.50 9.49 6.74
C ARG A 101 42.42 8.28 6.52
N ARG A 102 42.08 7.13 7.11
CA ARG A 102 42.79 5.85 6.94
C ARG A 102 42.45 5.11 5.65
N ASN A 103 41.71 5.73 4.72
CA ASN A 103 41.30 5.15 3.43
C ASN A 103 40.55 3.81 3.54
N MET A 104 39.73 3.66 4.59
CA MET A 104 38.82 2.52 4.73
C MET A 104 37.90 2.44 3.51
N THR A 105 37.62 1.22 3.03
CA THR A 105 36.66 1.02 1.95
C THR A 105 35.23 1.02 2.49
N LEU A 106 34.27 1.42 1.65
CA LEU A 106 32.86 1.35 2.03
C LEU A 106 32.41 -0.10 2.30
N ASP A 107 32.90 -1.06 1.52
CA ASP A 107 32.60 -2.49 1.72
C ASP A 107 33.08 -2.98 3.10
N GLU A 108 34.30 -2.63 3.49
CA GLU A 108 34.85 -3.00 4.80
C GLU A 108 34.06 -2.36 5.94
N PHE A 109 33.67 -1.09 5.79
CA PHE A 109 32.83 -0.38 6.74
C PHE A 109 31.47 -1.07 6.91
N LEU A 110 30.82 -1.44 5.80
CA LEU A 110 29.54 -2.16 5.81
C LEU A 110 29.66 -3.59 6.33
N ARG A 111 30.76 -4.28 6.07
CA ARG A 111 31.01 -5.63 6.60
C ARG A 111 31.08 -5.61 8.12
N ILE A 112 31.76 -4.61 8.70
CA ILE A 112 31.82 -4.42 10.15
C ILE A 112 30.44 -4.00 10.69
N SER A 113 29.73 -3.07 10.05
CA SER A 113 28.37 -2.68 10.43
C SER A 113 27.40 -3.88 10.45
N LYS A 114 27.51 -4.79 9.48
CA LYS A 114 26.73 -6.05 9.44
C LYS A 114 27.10 -6.98 10.58
N LYS A 115 28.39 -7.10 10.91
CA LYS A 115 28.89 -7.94 12.01
C LYS A 115 28.37 -7.49 13.38
N ILE A 116 28.31 -6.17 13.61
CA ILE A 116 27.71 -5.60 14.84
C ILE A 116 26.19 -5.49 14.77
N LYS A 117 25.56 -6.06 13.73
CA LYS A 117 24.10 -6.05 13.51
C LYS A 117 23.48 -4.63 13.51
N CYS A 118 24.25 -3.59 13.18
CA CYS A 118 23.76 -2.22 13.11
C CYS A 118 23.00 -1.98 11.78
N LYS A 119 21.73 -2.41 11.76
CA LYS A 119 20.86 -2.36 10.58
C LYS A 119 20.62 -0.94 10.07
N LYS A 120 20.63 0.08 10.94
CA LYS A 120 20.44 1.48 10.53
C LYS A 120 21.56 1.95 9.59
N ILE A 121 22.82 1.64 9.92
CA ILE A 121 23.97 1.96 9.08
C ILE A 121 23.95 1.11 7.81
N VAL A 122 23.70 -0.20 7.93
CA VAL A 122 23.65 -1.09 6.77
C VAL A 122 22.56 -0.67 5.78
N ASN A 123 21.35 -0.34 6.25
CA ASN A 123 20.24 0.13 5.42
C ASN A 123 20.47 1.51 4.82
N LEU A 124 21.23 2.39 5.49
CA LEU A 124 21.62 3.69 4.95
C LEU A 124 22.39 3.56 3.62
N PHE A 125 23.12 2.45 3.44
CA PHE A 125 23.94 2.21 2.25
C PHE A 125 23.43 1.08 1.33
N LEU A 126 22.41 0.30 1.72
CA LEU A 126 21.83 -0.80 0.91
C LEU A 126 20.60 -0.39 0.08
N GLN A 127 20.08 0.83 0.22
CA GLN A 127 18.89 1.28 -0.53
C GLN A 127 19.26 1.98 -1.84
N THR A 128 20.03 1.37 -2.73
CA THR A 128 20.29 1.93 -4.06
C THR A 128 19.03 1.83 -4.92
N THR A 129 18.46 2.96 -5.35
CA THR A 129 17.25 2.98 -6.19
C THR A 129 17.60 3.31 -7.64
N VAL A 130 16.83 2.76 -8.57
CA VAL A 130 16.88 3.16 -10.00
C VAL A 130 16.70 4.68 -10.07
N PRO A 131 17.50 5.41 -10.87
CA PRO A 131 17.30 6.84 -11.06
C PRO A 131 15.90 7.15 -11.58
N VAL A 132 15.19 8.04 -10.90
CA VAL A 132 13.88 8.53 -11.37
C VAL A 132 14.08 9.94 -11.90
N ILE A 133 13.81 10.17 -13.19
CA ILE A 133 13.87 11.50 -13.79
C ILE A 133 12.63 12.28 -13.32
N THR A 134 12.83 13.20 -12.38
CA THR A 134 11.79 14.07 -11.82
C THR A 134 11.52 15.30 -12.66
N GLN A 135 12.49 15.73 -13.48
CA GLN A 135 12.32 16.78 -14.47
C GLN A 135 12.85 16.34 -15.84
N GLN A 136 11.93 16.21 -16.80
CA GLN A 136 12.26 15.92 -18.20
C GLN A 136 12.68 17.21 -18.94
N PRO A 137 13.56 17.12 -19.94
CA PRO A 137 13.82 18.23 -20.85
C PRO A 137 12.54 18.57 -21.63
N GLN A 138 12.41 19.83 -22.06
CA GLN A 138 11.26 20.28 -22.84
C GLN A 138 11.13 19.49 -24.15
N LYS A 139 9.90 19.24 -24.62
CA LYS A 139 9.67 18.47 -25.85
C LYS A 139 10.22 19.17 -27.11
N THR A 140 10.11 20.50 -27.15
CA THR A 140 10.64 21.35 -28.23
C THR A 140 11.16 22.66 -27.63
N LEU A 141 12.30 23.16 -28.11
CA LEU A 141 12.88 24.43 -27.70
C LEU A 141 13.43 25.20 -28.92
N SER A 142 13.01 26.44 -29.09
CA SER A 142 13.50 27.33 -30.15
C SER A 142 14.45 28.38 -29.57
N VAL A 143 15.65 28.53 -30.13
CA VAL A 143 16.68 29.46 -29.66
C VAL A 143 17.14 30.35 -30.81
N THR A 144 17.22 31.66 -30.59
CA THR A 144 17.73 32.59 -31.62
C THR A 144 19.24 32.40 -31.83
N LYS A 145 19.69 32.43 -33.09
CA LYS A 145 21.12 32.35 -33.42
C LYS A 145 21.94 33.39 -32.62
N GLY A 146 23.03 32.93 -32.00
CA GLY A 146 23.91 33.74 -31.15
C GLY A 146 23.51 33.79 -29.67
N LYS A 147 22.36 33.22 -29.28
CA LYS A 147 21.97 33.05 -27.88
C LYS A 147 22.39 31.68 -27.34
N ASP A 148 22.41 31.57 -26.01
CA ASP A 148 22.80 30.36 -25.32
C ASP A 148 21.61 29.40 -25.20
N LEU A 149 21.86 28.12 -25.48
CA LEU A 149 20.90 27.02 -25.29
C LEU A 149 21.03 26.50 -23.87
N PHE A 150 19.90 26.30 -23.19
CA PHE A 150 19.83 25.71 -21.87
C PHE A 150 18.82 24.55 -21.85
N LEU A 151 19.27 23.38 -21.41
CA LEU A 151 18.42 22.20 -21.20
C LEU A 151 18.64 21.66 -19.78
N SER A 152 17.57 21.17 -19.15
CA SER A 152 17.63 20.53 -17.84
C SER A 152 17.07 19.11 -17.88
N CYS A 153 17.73 18.21 -17.17
CA CYS A 153 17.29 16.87 -16.87
C CYS A 153 17.64 16.59 -15.41
N ILE A 154 16.65 16.59 -14.53
CA ILE A 154 16.87 16.37 -13.09
C ILE A 154 16.35 14.98 -12.74
N ALA A 155 17.17 14.24 -12.01
CA ALA A 155 16.84 12.93 -11.51
C ALA A 155 17.23 12.77 -10.05
N GLU A 156 16.48 11.90 -9.37
CA GLU A 156 16.71 11.53 -7.99
C GLU A 156 17.03 10.04 -7.92
N CYS A 157 18.10 9.69 -7.20
CA CYS A 157 18.37 8.34 -6.74
C CYS A 157 18.92 8.35 -5.33
N LYS A 158 18.65 7.30 -4.57
CA LYS A 158 19.29 7.06 -3.27
C LYS A 158 20.77 6.68 -3.48
N PRO A 159 21.66 6.94 -2.49
CA PRO A 159 23.10 7.13 -2.70
C PRO A 159 23.79 6.03 -3.53
N PRO A 160 24.77 6.39 -4.38
CA PRO A 160 25.37 7.71 -4.57
C PRO A 160 24.49 8.67 -5.42
N SER A 161 24.97 9.91 -5.61
CA SER A 161 24.35 10.87 -6.51
C SER A 161 24.28 10.32 -7.95
N PRO A 162 23.25 10.67 -8.73
CA PRO A 162 23.11 10.18 -10.09
C PRO A 162 24.21 10.74 -10.99
N ASP A 163 24.79 9.88 -11.83
CA ASP A 163 25.68 10.27 -12.91
C ASP A 163 24.85 10.66 -14.13
N TYR A 164 25.26 11.71 -14.85
CA TYR A 164 24.56 12.20 -16.05
C TYR A 164 25.47 12.07 -17.27
N GLN A 165 24.86 11.87 -18.44
CA GLN A 165 25.54 11.97 -19.72
C GLN A 165 24.57 12.51 -20.79
N TRP A 166 24.91 13.64 -21.41
CA TRP A 166 24.12 14.21 -22.51
C TRP A 166 24.48 13.64 -23.88
N TYR A 167 23.49 13.58 -24.76
CA TYR A 167 23.59 13.11 -26.14
C TYR A 167 22.99 14.12 -27.11
N PHE A 168 23.63 14.30 -28.26
CA PHE A 168 23.15 15.05 -29.41
C PHE A 168 23.04 14.13 -30.62
N ASN A 169 21.83 13.98 -31.17
CA ASN A 169 21.52 13.04 -32.25
C ASN A 169 22.11 11.63 -31.99
N ASP A 170 21.88 11.13 -30.77
CA ASP A 170 22.34 9.83 -30.28
C ASP A 170 23.87 9.66 -30.15
N ASN A 171 24.65 10.72 -30.34
CA ASN A 171 26.09 10.75 -30.06
C ASN A 171 26.37 11.40 -28.70
N PRO A 172 27.22 10.82 -27.84
CA PRO A 172 27.53 11.39 -26.53
C PRO A 172 28.29 12.71 -26.66
N LEU A 173 27.83 13.75 -25.97
CA LEU A 173 28.57 15.00 -25.79
C LEU A 173 29.59 14.79 -24.68
N LEU A 174 30.86 14.70 -25.06
CA LEU A 174 31.96 14.41 -24.13
C LEU A 174 32.05 15.50 -23.05
N ASN A 175 32.19 15.09 -21.79
CA ASN A 175 32.29 15.92 -20.59
C ASN A 175 31.01 16.67 -20.17
N GLU A 176 29.90 16.47 -20.87
CA GLU A 176 28.59 17.02 -20.48
C GLU A 176 27.88 16.08 -19.51
N THR A 177 28.32 16.09 -18.24
CA THR A 177 27.89 15.17 -17.18
C THR A 177 27.11 15.86 -16.04
N SER A 178 26.52 17.02 -16.33
CA SER A 178 25.73 17.80 -15.38
C SER A 178 24.22 17.59 -15.60
N PRO A 179 23.35 17.76 -14.57
CA PRO A 179 21.90 17.78 -14.75
C PRO A 179 21.40 18.90 -15.67
N THR A 180 22.25 19.86 -16.01
CA THR A 180 21.98 20.91 -16.99
C THR A 180 23.02 20.91 -18.09
N LEU A 181 22.58 21.15 -19.32
CA LEU A 181 23.43 21.35 -20.50
C LEU A 181 23.31 22.82 -20.92
N SER A 182 24.45 23.49 -21.09
CA SER A 182 24.53 24.86 -21.60
C SER A 182 25.46 24.93 -22.80
N ILE A 183 24.93 25.37 -23.94
CA ILE A 183 25.73 25.59 -25.16
C ILE A 183 25.66 27.07 -25.50
N SER A 184 26.79 27.78 -25.33
CA SER A 184 26.84 29.20 -25.62
C SER A 184 26.92 29.50 -27.12
N ASN A 185 26.41 30.67 -27.51
CA ASN A 185 26.51 31.20 -28.88
C ASN A 185 26.02 30.21 -29.96
N CYS A 186 24.75 29.80 -29.86
CA CYS A 186 24.22 28.75 -30.72
C CYS A 186 24.11 29.15 -32.20
N ASN A 187 24.44 28.20 -33.08
CA ASN A 187 24.33 28.37 -34.53
C ASN A 187 23.56 27.19 -35.15
N ALA A 188 23.31 27.23 -36.46
CA ALA A 188 22.49 26.24 -37.16
C ALA A 188 22.93 24.78 -36.92
N SER A 189 24.22 24.51 -36.68
CA SER A 189 24.76 23.17 -36.40
C SER A 189 24.29 22.57 -35.07
N HIS A 190 23.74 23.37 -34.16
CA HIS A 190 23.20 22.89 -32.87
C HIS A 190 21.73 22.48 -32.97
N THR A 191 21.10 22.57 -34.15
CA THR A 191 19.75 22.07 -34.41
C THR A 191 19.73 20.54 -34.39
N GLY A 192 18.83 19.93 -33.62
CA GLY A 192 18.73 18.47 -33.54
C GLY A 192 18.05 17.96 -32.27
N PHE A 193 18.22 16.67 -31.97
CA PHE A 193 17.61 16.03 -30.81
C PHE A 193 18.61 15.88 -29.66
N TYR A 194 18.22 16.35 -28.49
CA TYR A 194 19.00 16.22 -27.26
C TYR A 194 18.28 15.33 -26.26
N HIS A 195 19.02 14.48 -25.57
CA HIS A 195 18.50 13.75 -24.42
C HIS A 195 19.63 13.47 -23.44
N CYS A 196 19.27 13.20 -22.20
CA CYS A 196 20.18 12.85 -21.13
C CYS A 196 19.98 11.38 -20.75
N VAL A 197 21.05 10.69 -20.37
CA VAL A 197 20.97 9.38 -19.71
C VAL A 197 21.48 9.55 -18.30
N VAL A 198 20.66 9.16 -17.34
CA VAL A 198 20.98 9.21 -15.91
C VAL A 198 21.30 7.79 -15.44
N SER A 199 22.37 7.63 -14.66
CA SER A 199 22.75 6.33 -14.11
C SER A 199 23.03 6.32 -12.62
N ASN A 200 22.69 5.22 -11.97
CA ASN A 200 23.17 4.91 -10.63
C ASN A 200 24.28 3.85 -10.75
N PRO A 201 25.55 4.19 -10.48
CA PRO A 201 26.65 3.26 -10.62
C PRO A 201 26.55 2.08 -9.64
N CYS A 202 25.64 2.13 -8.65
CA CYS A 202 25.44 1.11 -7.63
C CYS A 202 24.36 0.05 -7.89
N ILE A 203 23.81 0.00 -9.11
CA ILE A 203 22.91 -1.06 -9.53
C ILE A 203 23.65 -2.00 -10.49
N ASP A 204 23.77 -3.27 -10.12
CA ASP A 204 24.49 -4.30 -10.87
C ASP A 204 23.85 -4.65 -12.24
N ASP A 205 22.54 -4.42 -12.38
CA ASP A 205 21.82 -4.61 -13.65
C ASP A 205 21.99 -3.38 -14.55
N TYR A 206 22.79 -3.53 -15.62
CA TYR A 206 23.10 -2.48 -16.60
C TYR A 206 21.86 -1.83 -17.25
N ASN A 207 20.79 -2.58 -17.45
CA ASN A 207 19.57 -2.06 -18.08
C ASN A 207 18.65 -1.35 -17.09
N GLN A 208 18.75 -1.67 -15.79
CA GLN A 208 18.01 -0.99 -14.73
C GLN A 208 18.78 0.20 -14.14
N SER A 209 20.11 0.20 -14.25
CA SER A 209 20.96 1.25 -13.69
C SER A 209 20.95 2.54 -14.52
N ARG A 210 20.48 2.51 -15.78
CA ARG A 210 20.50 3.64 -16.73
C ARG A 210 19.09 3.98 -17.21
N VAL A 211 18.68 5.22 -17.01
CA VAL A 211 17.35 5.72 -17.42
C VAL A 211 17.53 6.88 -18.40
N PRO A 212 17.11 6.73 -19.67
CA PRO A 212 17.13 7.82 -20.65
C PRO A 212 15.96 8.78 -20.43
N SER A 213 16.19 10.07 -20.64
CA SER A 213 15.16 11.11 -20.68
C SER A 213 14.38 11.07 -22.00
N GLY A 214 13.26 11.79 -22.04
CA GLY A 214 12.60 12.16 -23.31
C GLY A 214 13.54 12.98 -24.20
N ARG A 215 13.32 12.93 -25.51
CA ARG A 215 14.09 13.72 -26.50
C ARG A 215 13.51 15.13 -26.65
N CYS A 216 14.37 16.14 -26.49
CA CYS A 216 14.07 17.53 -26.81
C CYS A 216 14.48 17.85 -28.25
N ARG A 217 13.56 18.38 -29.06
CA ARG A 217 13.88 18.92 -30.39
C ARG A 217 14.29 20.39 -30.27
N VAL A 218 15.54 20.71 -30.58
CA VAL A 218 16.06 22.08 -30.56
C VAL A 218 16.10 22.66 -31.97
N GLU A 219 15.57 23.85 -32.16
CA GLU A 219 15.56 24.59 -33.43
C GLU A 219 16.21 25.97 -33.29
N ILE A 220 17.20 26.27 -34.14
CA ILE A 220 17.88 27.57 -34.12
C ILE A 220 17.24 28.54 -35.14
N LEU A 221 16.65 29.62 -34.63
CA LEU A 221 15.95 30.63 -35.43
C LEU A 221 16.93 31.74 -35.86
N ASN A 222 16.99 32.01 -37.16
CA ASN A 222 17.64 33.21 -37.69
C ASN A 222 16.65 34.38 -37.65
N VAL A 223 16.61 35.11 -36.53
CA VAL A 223 15.88 36.37 -36.45
C VAL A 223 16.84 37.52 -36.81
N PRO A 224 16.53 38.39 -37.78
CA PRO A 224 17.33 39.59 -38.04
C PRO A 224 17.24 40.54 -36.85
N ILE A 225 18.38 41.09 -36.44
CA ILE A 225 18.47 42.11 -35.38
C ILE A 225 17.73 43.35 -35.84
N GLN A 226 16.61 43.71 -35.19
CA GLN A 226 16.17 45.10 -35.13
C GLN A 226 16.63 45.66 -33.77
N GLU A 227 17.61 46.57 -33.82
CA GLU A 227 18.03 47.35 -32.66
C GLU A 227 16.87 48.24 -32.18
N ASN A 228 16.70 48.28 -30.86
CA ASN A 228 15.77 49.16 -30.18
C ASN A 228 16.13 50.64 -30.43
N VAL A 229 15.17 51.40 -30.98
CA VAL A 229 15.09 52.84 -30.75
C VAL A 229 13.85 53.08 -29.90
N ALA A 230 14.07 53.49 -28.66
CA ALA A 230 13.02 53.98 -27.78
C ALA A 230 12.52 55.35 -28.27
N PRO A 231 11.23 55.67 -28.08
CA PRO A 231 10.83 57.05 -27.91
C PRO A 231 10.43 57.32 -26.46
N GLN A 232 11.10 58.30 -25.87
CA GLN A 232 10.64 59.07 -24.73
C GLN A 232 9.40 59.89 -25.10
N PHE A 233 8.57 60.18 -24.08
CA PHE A 233 7.37 61.02 -24.15
C PHE A 233 7.63 62.42 -24.71
N PRO A 234 6.58 63.03 -25.28
CA PRO A 234 6.30 64.43 -24.98
C PRO A 234 4.91 64.61 -24.34
N ASP A 235 4.87 65.58 -23.43
CA ASP A 235 3.70 66.18 -22.82
C ASP A 235 2.79 66.92 -23.84
N ASP A 236 1.57 67.16 -23.36
CA ASP A 236 0.63 68.23 -23.70
C ASP A 236 -0.42 68.11 -24.84
N VAL A 237 -1.67 68.05 -24.35
CA VAL A 237 -2.77 69.01 -24.60
C VAL A 237 -3.61 68.86 -25.89
N SER A 238 -4.83 68.35 -25.64
CA SER A 238 -6.15 68.96 -25.94
C SER A 238 -7.05 68.38 -27.03
N GLN A 239 -8.33 68.35 -26.62
CA GLN A 239 -9.60 68.38 -27.38
C GLN A 239 -10.18 67.00 -27.77
N LEU A 240 -11.41 66.60 -27.39
CA LEU A 240 -12.62 67.31 -26.95
C LEU A 240 -13.51 66.46 -26.00
N SER A 241 -14.03 67.13 -24.97
CA SER A 241 -15.35 67.05 -24.28
C SER A 241 -16.38 66.00 -24.72
N GLN A 242 -16.90 65.14 -23.82
CA GLN A 242 -17.99 65.33 -22.82
C GLN A 242 -19.42 65.45 -23.40
N VAL A 243 -20.35 64.65 -22.86
CA VAL A 243 -21.71 64.99 -22.31
C VAL A 243 -22.27 63.71 -21.64
N THR A 244 -22.08 63.49 -20.32
CA THR A 244 -23.01 63.65 -19.16
C THR A 244 -24.31 62.81 -19.17
N ASN A 245 -24.60 62.02 -18.12
CA ASN A 245 -25.23 62.48 -16.86
C ASN A 245 -25.38 61.37 -15.79
N ARG A 246 -25.46 61.82 -14.52
CA ARG A 246 -25.60 61.06 -13.26
C ARG A 246 -27.07 60.72 -12.90
N ASP A 247 -27.20 59.66 -12.09
CA ASP A 247 -28.10 59.39 -10.94
C ASP A 247 -29.55 59.92 -10.90
N ILE A 248 -30.51 59.03 -10.54
CA ILE A 248 -31.31 59.07 -9.27
C ILE A 248 -32.31 57.88 -9.20
N ARG A 249 -32.44 57.36 -7.97
CA ARG A 249 -33.39 56.40 -7.35
C ARG A 249 -34.79 56.24 -7.99
N SER A 250 -35.30 55.00 -7.98
CA SER A 250 -36.35 54.51 -7.04
C SER A 250 -37.17 53.34 -7.62
N SER A 251 -37.68 52.53 -6.68
CA SER A 251 -38.56 51.38 -6.81
C SER A 251 -39.79 51.58 -7.70
N SER A 252 -40.22 50.53 -8.41
CA SER A 252 -41.58 49.96 -8.26
C SER A 252 -41.79 48.70 -9.12
N VAL A 253 -42.73 47.91 -8.62
CA VAL A 253 -43.10 46.53 -8.93
C VAL A 253 -44.10 46.45 -10.09
N CYS A 254 -44.10 45.30 -10.77
CA CYS A 254 -45.14 44.70 -11.62
C CYS A 254 -45.65 45.45 -12.86
N SER A 255 -45.56 44.77 -14.01
CA SER A 255 -46.77 44.24 -14.66
C SER A 255 -46.42 43.24 -15.77
N ILE A 256 -46.89 42.01 -15.58
CA ILE A 256 -47.10 41.05 -16.66
C ILE A 256 -48.26 41.59 -17.50
N THR A 257 -48.04 41.83 -18.79
CA THR A 257 -49.12 41.74 -19.78
C THR A 257 -48.63 41.01 -21.02
N SER A 258 -49.37 39.96 -21.33
CA SER A 258 -49.25 39.13 -22.51
C SER A 258 -49.39 39.94 -23.80
N ARG A 259 -48.48 39.73 -24.74
CA ARG A 259 -48.85 39.68 -26.16
C ARG A 259 -48.50 38.31 -26.69
N SER A 260 -49.55 37.55 -26.96
CA SER A 260 -49.53 36.38 -27.82
C SER A 260 -49.02 36.84 -29.19
N ALA A 261 -47.75 36.53 -29.49
CA ALA A 261 -47.23 36.62 -30.84
C ALA A 261 -47.73 35.40 -31.59
N ILE A 262 -48.53 35.64 -32.62
CA ILE A 262 -48.88 34.65 -33.65
C ILE A 262 -47.55 34.08 -34.17
N PRO A 263 -47.31 32.75 -34.14
CA PRO A 263 -46.10 32.20 -34.72
C PRO A 263 -46.11 32.51 -36.21
N SER A 264 -45.08 33.23 -36.67
CA SER A 264 -44.73 33.25 -38.09
C SER A 264 -44.64 31.80 -38.55
N GLN A 265 -45.46 31.42 -39.52
CA GLN A 265 -45.41 30.10 -40.12
C GLN A 265 -43.98 29.83 -40.60
N GLU A 266 -43.26 28.93 -39.93
CA GLU A 266 -41.86 28.61 -40.27
C GLU A 266 -41.80 28.15 -41.73
N ASP A 267 -41.03 28.90 -42.54
CA ASP A 267 -40.83 28.68 -43.97
C ASP A 267 -40.03 27.41 -44.26
N VAL A 268 -39.28 26.91 -43.28
CA VAL A 268 -38.47 25.70 -43.38
C VAL A 268 -39.05 24.62 -42.47
N GLU A 269 -39.14 23.39 -42.98
CA GLU A 269 -39.59 22.23 -42.22
C GLU A 269 -38.55 21.11 -42.31
N ILE A 270 -38.10 20.61 -41.15
CA ILE A 270 -37.20 19.46 -41.07
C ILE A 270 -38.03 18.20 -41.29
N THR A 271 -37.68 17.42 -42.31
CA THR A 271 -38.37 16.20 -42.72
C THR A 271 -37.62 14.93 -42.30
N THR A 272 -36.32 15.03 -42.03
CA THR A 272 -35.53 13.93 -41.47
C THR A 272 -34.60 14.47 -40.40
N HIS A 273 -34.73 13.86 -39.24
CA HIS A 273 -33.99 14.15 -38.02
C HIS A 273 -32.76 13.21 -37.92
N PRO A 274 -31.59 13.67 -37.44
CA PRO A 274 -30.48 12.77 -37.14
C PRO A 274 -30.89 11.78 -36.02
N SER A 275 -30.39 10.55 -36.11
CA SER A 275 -30.68 9.46 -35.18
C SER A 275 -29.46 9.11 -34.34
N ASP A 276 -29.70 8.61 -33.13
CA ASP A 276 -28.65 8.11 -32.25
C ASP A 276 -27.83 7.03 -32.97
N THR A 277 -26.51 7.12 -32.86
CA THR A 277 -25.56 6.29 -33.62
C THR A 277 -24.47 5.75 -32.70
N THR A 278 -24.14 4.48 -32.85
CA THR A 278 -23.00 3.84 -32.19
C THR A 278 -21.87 3.60 -33.18
N CYS A 279 -20.62 3.87 -32.78
CA CYS A 279 -19.45 3.67 -33.63
C CYS A 279 -18.22 3.27 -32.81
N ARG A 280 -17.19 2.69 -33.45
CA ARG A 280 -15.92 2.38 -32.78
C ARG A 280 -15.03 3.61 -32.66
N TYR A 281 -14.09 3.57 -31.73
CA TYR A 281 -13.04 4.58 -31.61
C TYR A 281 -12.20 4.66 -32.90
N TYR A 282 -12.01 5.88 -33.40
CA TYR A 282 -11.41 6.24 -34.70
C TYR A 282 -12.14 5.79 -35.98
N GLU A 283 -13.30 5.15 -35.91
CA GLU A 283 -14.15 4.90 -37.08
C GLU A 283 -14.99 6.14 -37.46
N GLU A 284 -15.42 6.20 -38.72
CA GLU A 284 -16.28 7.26 -39.25
C GLU A 284 -17.76 6.92 -39.01
N PHE A 285 -18.52 7.88 -38.50
CA PHE A 285 -19.98 7.81 -38.39
C PHE A 285 -20.65 8.83 -39.31
N GLU A 286 -21.89 8.54 -39.70
CA GLU A 286 -22.70 9.36 -40.59
C GLU A 286 -24.02 9.77 -39.92
N LEU A 287 -24.29 11.08 -39.88
CA LEU A 287 -25.59 11.62 -39.45
C LEU A 287 -26.27 12.34 -40.60
N LYS A 288 -27.58 12.13 -40.75
CA LYS A 288 -28.37 12.69 -41.85
C LYS A 288 -29.46 13.63 -41.34
N CYS A 289 -29.59 14.78 -41.98
CA CYS A 289 -30.61 15.80 -41.70
C CYS A 289 -31.23 16.26 -43.03
N SER A 290 -32.56 16.18 -43.16
CA SER A 290 -33.27 16.60 -44.39
C SER A 290 -34.33 17.63 -44.07
N ALA A 291 -34.53 18.63 -44.93
CA ALA A 291 -35.49 19.70 -44.76
C ALA A 291 -36.03 20.22 -46.10
N LYS A 292 -37.20 20.86 -46.07
CA LYS A 292 -37.86 21.47 -47.24
C LYS A 292 -38.26 22.91 -46.94
N SER A 293 -38.18 23.79 -47.95
CA SER A 293 -38.74 25.14 -47.88
C SER A 293 -40.15 25.16 -48.46
N LYS A 294 -41.10 25.73 -47.72
CA LYS A 294 -42.50 25.91 -48.16
C LYS A 294 -42.63 26.97 -49.25
N SER A 295 -41.78 28.01 -49.22
CA SER A 295 -41.71 29.04 -50.26
C SER A 295 -40.79 28.70 -51.44
N GLY A 296 -40.15 27.53 -51.44
CA GLY A 296 -39.19 27.12 -52.47
C GLY A 296 -37.85 27.85 -52.43
N LYS A 297 -37.56 28.58 -51.34
CA LYS A 297 -36.28 29.26 -51.13
C LYS A 297 -35.16 28.24 -50.90
N ASN A 298 -33.94 28.64 -51.26
CA ASN A 298 -32.74 27.85 -50.93
C ASN A 298 -32.58 27.77 -49.41
N ILE A 299 -32.24 26.58 -48.93
CA ILE A 299 -32.03 26.32 -47.50
C ILE A 299 -30.55 26.03 -47.23
N THR A 300 -30.11 26.40 -46.04
CA THR A 300 -28.74 26.22 -45.55
C THR A 300 -28.75 25.38 -44.29
N PHE A 301 -27.75 24.51 -44.14
CA PHE A 301 -27.61 23.60 -42.99
C PHE A 301 -26.38 23.98 -42.16
N GLN A 302 -26.46 23.80 -40.85
CA GLN A 302 -25.31 23.86 -39.96
C GLN A 302 -25.41 22.76 -38.89
N TRP A 303 -24.27 22.14 -38.58
CA TRP A 303 -24.17 21.14 -37.52
C TRP A 303 -23.50 21.73 -36.27
N LEU A 304 -24.03 21.37 -35.11
CA LEU A 304 -23.65 21.88 -33.81
C LEU A 304 -23.25 20.71 -32.90
N SER A 305 -22.15 20.88 -32.16
CA SER A 305 -21.81 20.04 -31.00
C SER A 305 -21.68 20.94 -29.78
N ARG A 306 -22.40 20.64 -28.68
CA ARG A 306 -22.42 21.45 -27.44
C ARG A 306 -22.61 22.96 -27.68
N ARG A 307 -23.42 23.32 -28.69
CA ARG A 307 -23.72 24.70 -29.16
C ARG A 307 -22.61 25.40 -29.97
N THR A 308 -21.47 24.75 -30.18
CA THR A 308 -20.41 25.23 -31.07
C THR A 308 -20.63 24.69 -32.48
N GLN A 309 -20.50 25.55 -33.48
CA GLN A 309 -20.58 25.15 -34.88
C GLN A 309 -19.42 24.23 -35.24
N ILE A 310 -19.73 23.11 -35.88
CA ILE A 310 -18.72 22.22 -36.44
C ILE A 310 -18.26 22.85 -37.76
N GLN A 311 -17.03 23.37 -37.80
CA GLN A 311 -16.39 23.84 -39.03
C GLN A 311 -15.88 22.60 -39.81
N GLU A 312 -16.22 22.50 -41.09
CA GLU A 312 -16.31 21.24 -41.82
C GLU A 312 -15.06 20.80 -42.59
N ASP A 313 -15.00 19.49 -42.90
CA ASP A 313 -14.37 18.94 -44.11
C ASP A 313 -15.28 18.00 -44.95
N HIS A 314 -16.46 17.55 -44.49
CA HIS A 314 -17.25 16.53 -45.20
C HIS A 314 -18.79 16.65 -45.09
N LEU A 315 -19.41 17.79 -45.44
CA LEU A 315 -20.83 17.77 -45.84
C LEU A 315 -20.98 17.43 -47.32
N SER A 316 -21.81 16.42 -47.61
CA SER A 316 -22.45 16.29 -48.90
C SER A 316 -23.85 16.91 -48.82
N THR A 317 -24.06 18.03 -49.51
CA THR A 317 -25.36 18.70 -49.59
C THR A 317 -25.97 18.41 -50.96
N SER A 318 -27.10 17.71 -50.99
CA SER A 318 -27.94 17.56 -52.19
C SER A 318 -29.32 18.14 -51.87
N GLN A 319 -30.13 18.51 -52.87
CA GLN A 319 -31.41 19.21 -52.70
C GLN A 319 -32.19 18.76 -51.45
N GLY A 320 -32.23 19.63 -50.42
CA GLY A 320 -32.98 19.38 -49.19
C GLY A 320 -32.35 18.43 -48.16
N THR A 321 -31.11 17.97 -48.32
CA THR A 321 -30.46 17.00 -47.40
C THR A 321 -29.00 17.38 -47.11
N SER A 322 -28.60 17.32 -45.84
CA SER A 322 -27.23 17.44 -45.36
C SER A 322 -26.81 16.18 -44.61
N VAL A 323 -25.60 15.72 -44.88
CA VAL A 323 -24.99 14.55 -44.25
C VAL A 323 -23.70 14.98 -43.58
N LEU A 324 -23.54 14.68 -42.29
CA LEU A 324 -22.32 14.90 -41.52
C LEU A 324 -21.55 13.58 -41.40
N LYS A 325 -20.36 13.52 -42.00
CA LYS A 325 -19.40 12.42 -41.80
C LYS A 325 -18.26 12.88 -40.90
N LYS A 326 -18.00 12.13 -39.82
CA LYS A 326 -16.94 12.48 -38.86
C LYS A 326 -16.31 11.24 -38.23
N LYS A 327 -14.99 11.28 -38.05
CA LYS A 327 -14.28 10.27 -37.24
C LYS A 327 -14.53 10.51 -35.76
N SER A 328 -14.80 9.45 -35.03
CA SER A 328 -14.95 9.46 -33.57
C SER A 328 -13.62 9.87 -32.89
N LYS A 329 -13.70 10.62 -31.78
CA LYS A 329 -12.55 11.15 -30.98
C LYS A 329 -12.78 10.79 -29.50
N GLU A 330 -11.84 11.03 -28.59
CA GLU A 330 -11.86 10.61 -27.16
C GLU A 330 -13.09 11.05 -26.30
N GLU A 331 -14.05 11.77 -26.87
CA GLU A 331 -15.26 12.19 -26.14
C GLU A 331 -16.31 11.07 -26.15
N HIS A 332 -16.54 10.42 -25.00
CA HIS A 332 -17.35 9.20 -24.90
C HIS A 332 -18.83 9.35 -25.34
N ILE A 333 -19.37 10.58 -25.33
CA ILE A 333 -20.73 10.89 -25.75
C ILE A 333 -20.73 12.27 -26.42
N MET A 334 -21.08 12.30 -27.71
CA MET A 334 -21.26 13.55 -28.46
C MET A 334 -22.75 13.81 -28.72
N ASP A 335 -23.27 14.96 -28.27
CA ASP A 335 -24.61 15.44 -28.62
C ASP A 335 -24.53 16.33 -29.86
N ILE A 336 -25.00 15.82 -31.00
CA ILE A 336 -24.95 16.51 -32.29
C ILE A 336 -26.35 16.96 -32.69
N GLN A 337 -26.46 18.20 -33.17
CA GLN A 337 -27.74 18.79 -33.60
C GLN A 337 -27.56 19.49 -34.95
N CYS A 338 -28.55 19.34 -35.83
CA CYS A 338 -28.63 20.04 -37.11
C CYS A 338 -29.51 21.29 -36.94
N ARG A 339 -29.18 22.38 -37.64
CA ARG A 339 -30.07 23.54 -37.79
C ARG A 339 -30.15 23.96 -39.24
N VAL A 340 -31.33 24.44 -39.64
CA VAL A 340 -31.65 24.79 -41.03
C VAL A 340 -32.27 26.18 -41.10
N SER A 341 -31.87 26.97 -42.11
CA SER A 341 -32.41 28.33 -42.33
C SER A 341 -32.59 28.63 -43.82
N SER A 342 -33.65 29.37 -44.18
CA SER A 342 -33.88 29.90 -45.54
C SER A 342 -33.41 31.34 -45.74
N ASN A 343 -33.01 32.03 -44.67
CA ASN A 343 -32.55 33.43 -44.69
C ASN A 343 -31.22 33.68 -43.96
N GLY A 344 -30.65 32.66 -43.31
CA GLY A 344 -29.40 32.73 -42.55
C GLY A 344 -29.53 33.31 -41.14
N THR A 345 -30.67 33.90 -40.78
CA THR A 345 -30.89 34.54 -39.46
C THR A 345 -31.84 33.75 -38.59
N ASP A 346 -32.90 33.17 -39.17
CA ASP A 346 -33.91 32.39 -38.46
C ASP A 346 -33.64 30.90 -38.65
N TRP A 347 -33.36 30.20 -37.55
CA TRP A 347 -32.90 28.81 -37.58
C TRP A 347 -33.93 27.88 -36.95
N VAL A 348 -34.35 26.87 -37.71
CA VAL A 348 -35.12 25.72 -37.21
C VAL A 348 -34.14 24.63 -36.82
N THR A 349 -34.27 24.03 -35.63
CA THR A 349 -33.32 23.04 -35.10
C THR A 349 -33.91 21.64 -35.10
N SER A 350 -33.09 20.63 -35.41
CA SER A 350 -33.47 19.22 -35.30
C SER A 350 -33.49 18.76 -33.83
N ASN A 351 -34.03 17.57 -33.55
CA ASN A 351 -33.65 16.80 -32.36
C ASN A 351 -32.11 16.63 -32.25
N ARG A 352 -31.64 16.32 -31.04
CA ARG A 352 -30.25 15.95 -30.78
C ARG A 352 -30.08 14.45 -31.04
N ALA A 353 -29.02 14.09 -31.76
CA ALA A 353 -28.56 12.72 -31.90
C ALA A 353 -27.37 12.48 -30.98
N LYS A 354 -27.41 11.39 -30.23
CA LYS A 354 -26.31 10.91 -29.39
C LYS A 354 -25.41 10.00 -30.21
N VAL A 355 -24.12 10.33 -30.24
CA VAL A 355 -23.09 9.43 -30.77
C VAL A 355 -22.36 8.79 -29.60
N VAL A 356 -22.50 7.47 -29.46
CA VAL A 356 -21.87 6.68 -28.41
C VAL A 356 -20.68 5.91 -28.99
N ILE A 357 -19.50 6.13 -28.43
CA ILE A 357 -18.26 5.49 -28.90
C ILE A 357 -17.99 4.25 -28.05
N HIS A 358 -17.93 3.09 -28.70
CA HIS A 358 -17.57 1.83 -28.05
C HIS A 358 -16.05 1.60 -28.16
N PHE A 359 -15.38 1.41 -27.02
CA PHE A 359 -13.95 1.17 -26.93
C PHE A 359 -13.61 0.42 -25.64
N VAL A 360 -12.54 -0.38 -25.69
CA VAL A 360 -11.99 -1.17 -24.59
C VAL A 360 -10.48 -0.93 -24.59
N TRP A 361 -9.87 -0.69 -23.45
CA TRP A 361 -8.41 -0.52 -23.30
C TRP A 361 -7.92 -1.12 -22.00
N PHE A 362 -6.64 -1.48 -21.93
CA PHE A 362 -6.04 -2.05 -20.73
C PHE A 362 -5.69 -0.94 -19.72
N VAL A 363 -6.20 -1.09 -18.49
CA VAL A 363 -5.76 -0.34 -17.31
C VAL A 363 -4.56 -1.04 -16.67
N GLU A 364 -4.53 -2.37 -16.73
CA GLU A 364 -3.43 -3.19 -16.25
C GLU A 364 -3.03 -4.21 -17.31
N GLN A 365 -1.76 -4.12 -17.73
CA GLN A 365 -1.14 -5.10 -18.61
C GLN A 365 -0.76 -6.34 -17.79
N PRO A 366 -0.86 -7.55 -18.38
CA PRO A 366 -0.29 -8.73 -17.78
C PRO A 366 1.23 -8.58 -17.68
N ARG A 367 1.83 -9.29 -16.72
CA ARG A 367 3.28 -9.28 -16.50
C ARG A 367 3.88 -10.65 -16.76
N ASP A 368 5.17 -10.66 -17.09
CA ASP A 368 5.94 -11.91 -17.15
C ASP A 368 5.82 -12.66 -15.82
N PHE A 369 5.56 -13.96 -15.94
CA PHE A 369 5.36 -14.84 -14.80
C PHE A 369 6.42 -15.93 -14.79
N HIS A 370 7.11 -16.04 -13.66
CA HIS A 370 8.09 -17.08 -13.40
C HIS A 370 7.63 -17.89 -12.19
N GLY A 371 7.42 -19.18 -12.40
CA GLY A 371 6.97 -20.10 -11.36
C GLY A 371 7.76 -21.39 -11.34
N TYR A 372 7.34 -22.32 -10.49
CA TYR A 372 8.05 -23.57 -10.26
C TYR A 372 7.19 -24.78 -10.58
N ASN A 373 7.82 -25.86 -11.03
CA ASN A 373 7.13 -27.07 -11.44
C ASN A 373 6.32 -27.66 -10.28
N GLY A 374 5.06 -28.00 -10.51
CA GLY A 374 4.13 -28.52 -9.49
C GLY A 374 3.44 -27.47 -8.62
N ARG A 375 3.64 -26.17 -8.88
CA ARG A 375 3.04 -25.07 -8.11
C ARG A 375 2.00 -24.31 -8.93
N GLU A 376 1.05 -23.67 -8.25
CA GLU A 376 0.05 -22.83 -8.88
C GLU A 376 0.67 -21.57 -9.53
N GLY A 377 0.05 -21.08 -10.60
CA GLY A 377 0.44 -19.83 -11.27
C GLY A 377 -0.75 -19.03 -11.74
N THR A 378 -0.59 -17.70 -11.82
CA THR A 378 -1.68 -16.81 -12.24
C THR A 378 -1.15 -15.71 -13.15
N LEU A 379 -1.87 -15.47 -14.24
CA LEU A 379 -1.77 -14.23 -15.02
C LEU A 379 -3.06 -13.43 -14.86
N GLU A 380 -2.91 -12.10 -14.84
CA GLU A 380 -4.01 -11.15 -14.72
C GLU A 380 -3.87 -10.05 -15.77
N CYS A 381 -4.99 -9.58 -16.28
CA CYS A 381 -5.08 -8.38 -17.10
C CYS A 381 -6.37 -7.65 -16.75
N LYS A 382 -6.37 -6.32 -16.77
CA LYS A 382 -7.56 -5.53 -16.49
C LYS A 382 -7.78 -4.49 -17.57
N ALA A 383 -9.01 -4.42 -18.05
CA ALA A 383 -9.45 -3.46 -19.05
C ALA A 383 -10.59 -2.57 -18.50
N ALA A 384 -10.64 -1.36 -19.02
CA ALA A 384 -11.74 -0.43 -18.85
C ALA A 384 -12.36 -0.15 -20.22
N GLY A 385 -13.63 0.23 -20.22
CA GLY A 385 -14.42 0.42 -21.42
C GLY A 385 -15.90 0.29 -21.12
N MET A 386 -16.70 0.21 -22.18
CA MET A 386 -18.12 -0.09 -22.03
C MET A 386 -18.33 -1.56 -21.67
N GLU A 387 -19.08 -1.79 -20.58
CA GLU A 387 -19.45 -3.11 -20.06
C GLU A 387 -20.62 -3.75 -20.86
N PRO A 388 -20.74 -5.09 -20.87
CA PRO A 388 -19.86 -6.06 -20.22
C PRO A 388 -18.54 -6.27 -20.98
N ILE A 389 -17.43 -6.38 -20.23
CA ILE A 389 -16.11 -6.69 -20.80
C ILE A 389 -15.79 -8.16 -20.52
N GLU A 390 -15.56 -8.92 -21.58
CA GLU A 390 -15.09 -10.29 -21.51
C GLU A 390 -13.60 -10.39 -21.86
N TYR A 391 -12.89 -11.28 -21.19
CA TYR A 391 -11.47 -11.52 -21.34
C TYR A 391 -11.21 -12.91 -21.94
N LEU A 392 -10.29 -12.94 -22.88
CA LEU A 392 -9.86 -14.10 -23.62
C LEU A 392 -8.35 -14.23 -23.52
N TRP A 393 -7.87 -15.38 -23.09
CA TRP A 393 -6.44 -15.68 -23.07
C TRP A 393 -6.01 -16.42 -24.33
N LEU A 394 -4.89 -15.99 -24.88
CA LEU A 394 -4.26 -16.52 -26.08
C LEU A 394 -2.87 -17.04 -25.71
N LYS A 395 -2.55 -18.27 -26.12
CA LYS A 395 -1.18 -18.80 -26.06
C LYS A 395 -0.55 -18.67 -27.44
N ASN A 396 0.66 -18.14 -27.50
CA ASN A 396 1.44 -18.12 -28.72
C ASN A 396 2.11 -19.49 -28.89
N GLU A 397 1.69 -20.21 -29.92
CA GLU A 397 2.28 -21.48 -30.32
C GLU A 397 2.78 -21.32 -31.75
N ASN A 398 4.10 -21.44 -31.94
CA ASN A 398 4.76 -21.32 -33.25
C ASN A 398 4.47 -20.00 -33.99
N GLY A 399 4.38 -18.88 -33.26
CA GLY A 399 4.11 -17.55 -33.83
C GLY A 399 2.62 -17.28 -34.09
N LYS A 400 1.73 -18.22 -33.78
CA LYS A 400 0.27 -18.05 -33.89
C LYS A 400 -0.35 -17.95 -32.51
N ASN A 401 -1.20 -16.95 -32.31
CA ASN A 401 -1.98 -16.81 -31.09
C ASN A 401 -3.22 -17.73 -31.17
N THR A 402 -3.27 -18.74 -30.31
CA THR A 402 -4.37 -19.70 -30.20
C THR A 402 -5.17 -19.44 -28.94
N ARG A 403 -6.50 -19.43 -29.04
CA ARG A 403 -7.39 -19.26 -27.88
C ARG A 403 -7.22 -20.41 -26.91
N LEU A 404 -6.88 -20.08 -25.67
CA LEU A 404 -6.88 -21.03 -24.56
C LEU A 404 -8.33 -21.36 -24.20
N SER A 405 -8.55 -22.63 -23.91
CA SER A 405 -9.82 -23.16 -23.40
C SER A 405 -9.59 -23.73 -22.01
N GLU A 406 -10.63 -23.67 -21.19
CA GLU A 406 -10.62 -24.29 -19.86
C GLU A 406 -10.42 -25.81 -20.00
N LYS A 407 -9.44 -26.34 -19.28
CA LYS A 407 -9.10 -27.77 -19.19
C LYS A 407 -8.62 -28.08 -17.77
N PRO A 408 -8.59 -29.34 -17.31
CA PRO A 408 -8.01 -29.67 -16.01
C PRO A 408 -6.60 -29.07 -15.89
N GLY A 409 -6.32 -28.30 -14.83
CA GLY A 409 -5.05 -27.59 -14.67
C GLY A 409 -5.03 -26.14 -15.18
N ILE A 410 -6.01 -25.71 -15.98
CA ILE A 410 -6.11 -24.35 -16.53
C ILE A 410 -7.53 -23.79 -16.36
N CYS A 411 -7.66 -22.71 -15.59
CA CYS A 411 -8.93 -22.03 -15.33
C CYS A 411 -8.88 -20.58 -15.86
N ILE A 412 -9.95 -20.12 -16.53
CA ILE A 412 -10.04 -18.78 -17.11
C ILE A 412 -11.24 -18.05 -16.52
N LYS A 413 -11.01 -16.91 -15.86
CA LYS A 413 -12.08 -16.03 -15.38
C LYS A 413 -12.35 -14.94 -16.41
N LYS A 414 -13.31 -15.22 -17.30
CA LYS A 414 -13.62 -14.36 -18.46
C LYS A 414 -14.20 -13.00 -18.10
N GLU A 415 -14.73 -12.78 -16.90
CA GLU A 415 -15.25 -11.47 -16.48
C GLU A 415 -14.22 -10.65 -15.70
N GLU A 416 -13.18 -11.32 -15.16
CA GLU A 416 -12.19 -10.71 -14.26
C GLU A 416 -10.79 -10.58 -14.88
N GLY A 417 -10.53 -11.27 -16.00
CA GLY A 417 -9.25 -11.19 -16.70
C GLY A 417 -8.16 -12.14 -16.20
N PHE A 418 -8.49 -13.12 -15.36
CA PHE A 418 -7.52 -14.08 -14.82
C PHE A 418 -7.36 -15.35 -15.67
N LEU A 419 -6.12 -15.84 -15.72
CA LEU A 419 -5.74 -17.18 -16.17
C LEU A 419 -4.96 -17.86 -15.04
N PHE A 420 -5.50 -18.97 -14.54
CA PHE A 420 -4.90 -19.77 -13.48
C PHE A 420 -4.34 -21.07 -14.03
N PHE A 421 -3.22 -21.48 -13.46
CA PHE A 421 -2.57 -22.78 -13.63
C PHE A 421 -2.61 -23.48 -12.28
N ASP A 422 -3.28 -24.63 -12.15
CA ASP A 422 -3.37 -25.36 -10.88
C ASP A 422 -2.00 -25.98 -10.51
N SER A 423 -1.23 -26.37 -11.52
CA SER A 423 0.10 -26.93 -11.38
C SER A 423 0.91 -26.59 -12.64
N LEU A 424 1.86 -25.68 -12.51
CA LEU A 424 2.78 -25.29 -13.59
C LEU A 424 3.68 -26.47 -13.92
N ASP A 425 3.93 -26.66 -15.20
CA ASP A 425 4.90 -27.60 -15.73
C ASP A 425 5.52 -27.04 -17.01
N ALA A 426 6.35 -27.85 -17.67
CA ALA A 426 7.00 -27.46 -18.92
C ALA A 426 6.01 -27.19 -20.08
N GLU A 427 4.80 -27.75 -20.05
CA GLU A 427 3.78 -27.57 -21.09
C GLU A 427 3.17 -26.16 -21.03
N HIS A 428 3.15 -25.55 -19.85
CA HIS A 428 2.67 -24.20 -19.61
C HIS A 428 3.69 -23.12 -20.00
N TRP A 429 4.93 -23.51 -20.31
CA TRP A 429 5.92 -22.57 -20.82
C TRP A 429 5.46 -22.00 -22.17
N GLY A 430 5.46 -20.68 -22.28
CA GLY A 430 5.24 -20.02 -23.55
C GLY A 430 5.03 -18.53 -23.41
N TYR A 431 4.55 -17.94 -24.48
CA TYR A 431 4.16 -16.54 -24.53
C TYR A 431 2.64 -16.45 -24.55
N TYR A 432 2.08 -15.56 -23.73
CA TYR A 432 0.66 -15.42 -23.53
C TYR A 432 0.23 -13.99 -23.82
N LYS A 433 -1.02 -13.82 -24.23
CA LYS A 433 -1.63 -12.52 -24.46
C LYS A 433 -3.08 -12.56 -23.98
N CYS A 434 -3.52 -11.49 -23.34
CA CYS A 434 -4.89 -11.28 -22.96
C CYS A 434 -5.59 -10.39 -24.00
N GLN A 435 -6.85 -10.69 -24.29
CA GLN A 435 -7.71 -9.90 -25.15
C GLN A 435 -8.97 -9.55 -24.38
N ALA A 436 -9.24 -8.26 -24.22
CA ALA A 436 -10.45 -7.76 -23.58
C ALA A 436 -11.42 -7.26 -24.65
N GLN A 437 -12.69 -7.63 -24.58
CA GLN A 437 -13.67 -7.33 -25.61
C GLN A 437 -15.06 -7.01 -25.05
N ASN A 438 -15.82 -6.23 -25.79
CA ASN A 438 -17.27 -6.11 -25.66
C ASN A 438 -17.93 -6.44 -27.01
N ASP A 439 -19.25 -6.30 -27.10
CA ASP A 439 -20.03 -6.66 -28.31
C ASP A 439 -19.59 -5.94 -29.60
N VAL A 440 -18.78 -4.88 -29.49
CA VAL A 440 -18.45 -4.00 -30.61
C VAL A 440 -16.94 -3.87 -30.85
N HIS A 441 -16.11 -3.97 -29.82
CA HIS A 441 -14.67 -3.71 -29.88
C HIS A 441 -13.86 -4.71 -29.03
N PHE A 442 -12.65 -5.04 -29.48
CA PHE A 442 -11.68 -5.79 -28.68
C PHE A 442 -10.33 -5.06 -28.66
N ALA A 443 -9.64 -5.14 -27.52
CA ALA A 443 -8.26 -4.73 -27.35
C ALA A 443 -7.40 -5.92 -26.98
N SER A 444 -6.14 -5.88 -27.40
CA SER A 444 -5.13 -6.90 -27.11
C SER A 444 -4.05 -6.35 -26.19
N SER A 445 -3.66 -7.13 -25.20
CA SER A 445 -2.58 -6.78 -24.27
C SER A 445 -1.20 -6.91 -24.94
N GLU A 446 -0.18 -6.52 -24.19
CA GLU A 446 1.20 -6.92 -24.47
C GLU A 446 1.37 -8.44 -24.31
N THR A 447 2.47 -8.95 -24.88
CA THR A 447 2.78 -10.39 -24.83
C THR A 447 3.67 -10.65 -23.63
N VAL A 448 3.30 -11.58 -22.77
CA VAL A 448 4.03 -11.93 -21.55
C VAL A 448 4.59 -13.33 -21.62
N LYS A 449 5.70 -13.57 -20.96
CA LYS A 449 6.35 -14.87 -20.87
C LYS A 449 5.95 -15.57 -19.59
N VAL A 450 5.46 -16.80 -19.72
CA VAL A 450 5.30 -17.75 -18.60
C VAL A 450 6.49 -18.69 -18.63
N SER A 451 7.24 -18.80 -17.55
CA SER A 451 8.39 -19.71 -17.42
C SER A 451 8.29 -20.55 -16.14
N CYS A 452 8.80 -21.78 -16.22
CA CYS A 452 8.73 -22.76 -15.14
C CYS A 452 10.12 -23.36 -14.89
N GLU A 453 10.59 -23.33 -13.64
CA GLU A 453 11.83 -23.98 -13.21
C GLU A 453 11.57 -25.15 -12.26
N PRO A 454 12.49 -26.14 -12.14
CA PRO A 454 12.39 -27.17 -11.13
C PRO A 454 12.40 -26.55 -9.73
N TYR A 455 11.36 -26.78 -8.94
CA TYR A 455 11.31 -26.31 -7.55
C TYR A 455 12.43 -26.96 -6.73
N ARG A 456 13.33 -26.16 -6.16
CA ARG A 456 14.37 -26.62 -5.24
C ARG A 456 14.24 -25.88 -3.92
N GLU A 457 13.49 -26.44 -2.98
CA GLU A 457 13.52 -25.98 -1.59
C GLU A 457 14.90 -26.29 -1.01
N LYS A 458 15.59 -25.26 -0.53
CA LYS A 458 16.83 -25.43 0.22
C LYS A 458 16.51 -25.79 1.67
N GLY A 459 17.21 -26.76 2.22
CA GLY A 459 17.09 -27.10 3.63
C GLY A 459 17.58 -25.98 4.54
N TYR A 460 17.21 -26.05 5.82
CA TYR A 460 17.72 -25.17 6.87
C TYR A 460 17.85 -25.92 8.20
N ILE A 461 18.62 -25.37 9.14
CA ILE A 461 18.76 -25.93 10.49
C ILE A 461 17.63 -25.35 11.36
N ALA A 462 16.71 -26.21 11.78
CA ALA A 462 15.55 -25.88 12.59
C ALA A 462 15.88 -25.77 14.08
N VAL A 463 16.80 -26.60 14.58
CA VAL A 463 17.31 -26.54 15.97
C VAL A 463 18.79 -26.25 15.92
N GLN A 464 19.20 -25.12 16.50
CA GLN A 464 20.61 -24.72 16.59
C GLN A 464 21.24 -25.26 17.88
N PRO A 465 22.56 -25.54 17.89
CA PRO A 465 23.24 -25.95 19.11
C PRO A 465 23.34 -24.79 20.10
N SER A 466 23.00 -25.06 21.36
CA SER A 466 23.04 -24.07 22.44
C SER A 466 24.36 -24.10 23.20
N SER A 467 24.83 -22.93 23.64
CA SER A 467 26.03 -22.83 24.49
C SER A 467 25.72 -23.31 25.91
N HIS A 468 26.69 -23.98 26.56
CA HIS A 468 26.53 -24.59 27.88
C HIS A 468 27.71 -24.27 28.81
N VAL A 469 27.40 -24.07 30.09
CA VAL A 469 28.39 -24.03 31.18
C VAL A 469 28.22 -25.31 32.00
N CYS A 470 29.27 -26.12 32.09
CA CYS A 470 29.18 -27.49 32.60
C CYS A 470 30.16 -27.75 33.74
N LEU A 471 29.72 -28.51 34.76
CA LEU A 471 30.60 -29.02 35.80
C LEU A 471 31.36 -30.25 35.30
N MET A 472 32.55 -30.49 35.84
CA MET A 472 33.29 -31.72 35.55
C MET A 472 32.45 -32.95 35.91
N GLU A 473 32.56 -34.01 35.09
CA GLU A 473 31.81 -35.27 35.21
C GLU A 473 30.30 -35.18 34.90
N SER A 474 29.77 -34.00 34.55
CA SER A 474 28.37 -33.88 34.08
C SER A 474 28.19 -34.44 32.67
N SER A 475 26.95 -34.58 32.22
CA SER A 475 26.62 -34.95 30.83
C SER A 475 25.77 -33.86 30.20
N ILE A 476 26.04 -33.48 28.95
CA ILE A 476 25.20 -32.56 28.17
C ILE A 476 25.00 -33.09 26.76
N THR A 477 23.95 -32.63 26.09
CA THR A 477 23.68 -32.96 24.69
C THR A 477 23.51 -31.67 23.89
N LEU A 478 24.24 -31.55 22.78
CA LEU A 478 24.07 -30.47 21.81
C LEU A 478 23.19 -30.96 20.67
N TYR A 479 22.19 -30.18 20.28
CA TYR A 479 21.26 -30.52 19.19
C TYR A 479 21.55 -29.69 17.95
N CYS A 480 21.42 -30.29 16.77
CA CYS A 480 21.47 -29.68 15.47
C CYS A 480 20.51 -30.44 14.55
N GLU A 481 19.26 -30.00 14.48
CA GLU A 481 18.24 -30.65 13.64
C GLU A 481 18.01 -29.82 12.37
N ALA A 482 18.02 -30.48 11.21
CA ALA A 482 17.76 -29.84 9.93
C ALA A 482 16.46 -30.32 9.29
N VAL A 483 15.74 -29.36 8.71
CA VAL A 483 14.56 -29.60 7.88
C VAL A 483 14.99 -29.46 6.43
N SER A 484 14.88 -30.55 5.69
CA SER A 484 15.26 -30.62 4.28
C SER A 484 14.30 -31.54 3.53
N PRO A 485 13.90 -31.18 2.29
CA PRO A 485 13.10 -32.07 1.43
C PRO A 485 13.90 -33.26 0.90
N GLN A 486 15.23 -33.23 1.03
CA GLN A 486 16.12 -34.34 0.69
C GLN A 486 16.74 -34.96 1.94
N PRO A 487 17.10 -36.26 1.92
CA PRO A 487 17.85 -36.90 2.99
C PRO A 487 19.12 -36.10 3.32
N VAL A 488 19.38 -35.93 4.62
CA VAL A 488 20.53 -35.18 5.12
C VAL A 488 21.44 -36.05 5.98
N THR A 489 22.71 -35.68 6.00
CA THR A 489 23.73 -36.26 6.90
C THR A 489 24.32 -35.16 7.76
N TYR A 490 24.57 -35.45 9.05
CA TYR A 490 25.18 -34.53 10.00
C TYR A 490 26.66 -34.83 10.17
N GLN A 491 27.43 -33.82 10.58
CA GLN A 491 28.82 -33.96 11.00
C GLN A 491 29.18 -32.87 12.00
N TRP A 492 29.55 -33.25 13.21
CA TRP A 492 29.96 -32.31 14.25
C TRP A 492 31.44 -31.94 14.21
N TYR A 493 31.73 -30.72 14.65
CA TYR A 493 33.06 -30.12 14.74
C TYR A 493 33.28 -29.51 16.12
N LEU A 494 34.48 -29.70 16.68
CA LEU A 494 34.98 -29.02 17.87
C LEU A 494 36.23 -28.21 17.49
N ASN A 495 36.19 -26.89 17.71
CA ASN A 495 37.27 -25.97 17.36
C ASN A 495 37.70 -26.13 15.89
N ASN A 496 36.72 -26.29 15.01
CA ASN A 496 36.86 -26.57 13.57
C ASN A 496 37.50 -27.93 13.21
N ASN A 497 37.72 -28.82 14.17
CA ASN A 497 38.17 -30.19 13.91
C ASN A 497 36.97 -31.15 13.91
N ILE A 498 36.97 -32.10 12.97
CA ILE A 498 35.93 -33.12 12.86
C ILE A 498 35.92 -33.99 14.13
N ILE A 499 34.74 -34.17 14.72
CA ILE A 499 34.52 -35.18 15.76
C ILE A 499 34.10 -36.46 15.04
N ALA A 500 35.00 -37.44 15.01
CA ALA A 500 34.78 -38.65 14.23
C ALA A 500 33.55 -39.42 14.72
N ASN A 501 32.74 -39.90 13.77
CA ASN A 501 31.53 -40.72 13.98
C ASN A 501 30.35 -40.00 14.65
N GLU A 502 30.46 -38.70 14.91
CA GLU A 502 29.36 -37.89 15.41
C GLU A 502 28.54 -37.32 14.25
N ASN A 503 27.67 -38.19 13.71
CA ASN A 503 26.92 -37.96 12.48
C ASN A 503 25.40 -37.91 12.69
N GLN A 504 24.97 -37.74 13.94
CA GLN A 504 23.57 -37.59 14.33
C GLN A 504 23.22 -36.12 14.52
N ASP A 505 21.92 -35.84 14.58
CA ASP A 505 21.37 -34.54 14.92
C ASP A 505 21.59 -34.16 16.40
N ALA A 506 22.04 -35.09 17.25
CA ALA A 506 22.44 -34.85 18.63
C ALA A 506 23.87 -35.33 18.90
N LEU A 507 24.66 -34.49 19.59
CA LEU A 507 26.01 -34.79 20.08
C LEU A 507 25.99 -34.87 21.61
N VAL A 508 26.25 -36.06 22.15
CA VAL A 508 26.28 -36.30 23.60
C VAL A 508 27.71 -36.16 24.13
N LEU A 509 27.93 -35.26 25.09
CA LEU A 509 29.20 -35.05 25.77
C LEU A 509 29.10 -35.57 27.21
N ALA A 510 29.59 -36.79 27.43
CA ALA A 510 29.50 -37.48 28.72
C ALA A 510 30.67 -38.46 28.94
N PRO A 511 31.36 -38.44 30.09
CA PRO A 511 31.38 -37.38 31.10
C PRO A 511 32.18 -36.16 30.64
N ILE A 512 31.74 -34.96 31.04
CA ILE A 512 32.40 -33.70 30.74
C ILE A 512 33.79 -33.65 31.38
N ASN A 513 34.80 -33.39 30.55
CA ASN A 513 36.18 -33.19 30.96
C ASN A 513 36.79 -32.02 30.18
N LYS A 514 38.02 -31.61 30.53
CA LYS A 514 38.69 -30.45 29.92
C LYS A 514 38.79 -30.48 28.38
N ARG A 515 38.77 -31.66 27.75
CA ARG A 515 38.87 -31.81 26.29
C ARG A 515 37.56 -31.48 25.57
N HIS A 516 36.43 -31.47 26.28
CA HIS A 516 35.12 -31.12 25.72
C HIS A 516 34.88 -29.61 25.66
N PHE A 517 35.79 -28.78 26.19
CA PHE A 517 35.62 -27.33 26.13
C PHE A 517 36.08 -26.74 24.80
N GLY A 518 35.30 -25.79 24.29
CA GLY A 518 35.55 -25.16 23.02
C GLY A 518 34.28 -24.81 22.27
N THR A 519 34.46 -24.51 20.98
CA THR A 519 33.37 -24.08 20.11
C THR A 519 32.93 -25.22 19.20
N TYR A 520 31.65 -25.54 19.26
CA TYR A 520 31.00 -26.58 18.48
C TYR A 520 30.19 -25.98 17.34
N HIS A 521 30.16 -26.68 16.22
CA HIS A 521 29.15 -26.49 15.17
C HIS A 521 28.93 -27.80 14.44
N CYS A 522 27.80 -27.92 13.76
CA CYS A 522 27.45 -29.06 12.95
C CYS A 522 27.29 -28.63 11.49
N ILE A 523 27.72 -29.47 10.56
CA ILE A 523 27.47 -29.30 9.13
C ILE A 523 26.49 -30.36 8.69
N VAL A 524 25.41 -29.92 8.08
CA VAL A 524 24.37 -30.75 7.50
C VAL A 524 24.50 -30.73 5.98
N LYS A 525 24.66 -31.91 5.38
CA LYS A 525 24.79 -32.05 3.93
C LYS A 525 23.63 -32.82 3.34
N SER A 526 23.16 -32.37 2.18
CA SER A 526 22.36 -33.15 1.23
C SER A 526 23.13 -33.32 -0.08
N ASP A 527 22.55 -34.01 -1.06
CA ASP A 527 23.17 -34.19 -2.38
C ASP A 527 23.35 -32.87 -3.15
N GLN A 528 22.67 -31.79 -2.74
CA GLN A 528 22.68 -30.50 -3.45
C GLN A 528 23.13 -29.31 -2.60
N ASP A 529 23.15 -29.41 -1.28
CA ASP A 529 23.46 -28.29 -0.39
C ASP A 529 24.26 -28.71 0.85
N SER A 530 24.93 -27.74 1.46
CA SER A 530 25.71 -27.91 2.70
C SER A 530 25.47 -26.71 3.60
N ILE A 531 24.87 -26.95 4.76
CA ILE A 531 24.39 -25.93 5.69
C ILE A 531 25.18 -26.09 6.99
N GLN A 532 25.72 -25.00 7.53
CA GLN A 532 26.44 -24.99 8.80
C GLN A 532 25.57 -24.38 9.90
N SER A 533 25.61 -24.98 11.10
CA SER A 533 24.96 -24.45 12.29
C SER A 533 25.62 -23.18 12.80
N GLU A 534 24.93 -22.46 13.67
CA GLU A 534 25.54 -21.47 14.55
C GLU A 534 26.56 -22.13 15.49
N LEU A 535 27.43 -21.30 16.07
CA LEU A 535 28.49 -21.74 16.97
C LEU A 535 27.95 -21.84 18.41
N ALA A 536 28.15 -22.99 19.05
CA ALA A 536 27.87 -23.20 20.47
C ALA A 536 29.17 -23.27 21.28
N ILE A 537 29.22 -22.65 22.45
CA ILE A 537 30.39 -22.66 23.34
C ILE A 537 30.11 -23.60 24.52
N VAL A 538 31.03 -24.52 24.81
CA VAL A 538 31.01 -25.34 26.02
C VAL A 538 32.19 -24.92 26.91
N SER A 539 31.90 -24.52 28.15
CA SER A 539 32.91 -24.02 29.10
C SER A 539 32.73 -24.57 30.52
N GLU A 540 33.80 -24.52 31.33
CA GLU A 540 33.80 -24.99 32.72
C GLU A 540 32.96 -24.10 33.65
N GLY A 541 32.10 -24.72 34.45
CA GLY A 541 31.38 -24.08 35.56
C GLY A 541 32.12 -24.24 36.89
N VAL A 542 32.02 -23.24 37.78
CA VAL A 542 32.62 -23.28 39.12
C VAL A 542 31.56 -23.69 40.15
N PRO A 543 31.81 -24.64 41.07
CA PRO A 543 30.83 -25.03 42.09
C PRO A 543 30.54 -23.89 43.07
N PHE A 544 29.27 -23.51 43.24
CA PHE A 544 28.81 -22.53 44.23
C PHE A 544 28.33 -23.26 45.50
N ASN A 545 28.78 -22.81 46.67
CA ASN A 545 28.79 -23.59 47.92
C ASN A 545 27.47 -23.58 48.73
N ASP A 546 26.30 -23.59 48.09
CA ASP A 546 25.00 -23.61 48.81
C ASP A 546 23.98 -24.59 48.21
N THR A 547 24.00 -25.82 48.73
CA THR A 547 23.27 -26.99 48.21
C THR A 547 21.75 -26.96 48.37
N LYS A 548 21.15 -25.95 49.05
CA LYS A 548 19.69 -25.89 49.26
C LYS A 548 18.91 -25.14 48.18
N SER A 549 19.54 -24.22 47.45
CA SER A 549 18.90 -23.56 46.29
C SER A 549 19.02 -24.39 45.01
N TRP A 550 20.00 -25.31 44.94
CA TRP A 550 20.36 -26.05 43.73
C TRP A 550 19.39 -27.19 43.39
N THR A 551 18.87 -27.92 44.39
CA THR A 551 17.85 -28.97 44.17
C THR A 551 16.52 -28.42 43.66
N LYS A 552 16.23 -27.14 43.92
CA LYS A 552 15.05 -26.45 43.40
C LYS A 552 15.22 -26.08 41.92
N ILE A 553 16.41 -25.61 41.54
CA ILE A 553 16.74 -25.26 40.16
C ILE A 553 16.83 -26.52 39.28
N GLN A 554 17.39 -27.61 39.78
CA GLN A 554 17.46 -28.90 39.06
C GLN A 554 16.07 -29.50 38.83
N ALA A 555 15.18 -29.43 39.82
CA ALA A 555 13.81 -29.92 39.67
C ALA A 555 12.99 -29.08 38.67
N GLU A 556 13.19 -27.76 38.66
CA GLU A 556 12.58 -26.85 37.67
C GLU A 556 13.13 -27.07 36.25
N GLN A 557 14.41 -27.46 36.11
CA GLN A 557 15.03 -27.83 34.83
C GLN A 557 14.58 -29.21 34.32
N ASP A 558 14.53 -30.23 35.17
CA ASP A 558 14.08 -31.58 34.80
C ASP A 558 12.56 -31.61 34.46
N GLU A 559 11.78 -30.66 34.97
CA GLU A 559 10.38 -30.44 34.60
C GLU A 559 10.26 -29.68 33.27
N ALA A 560 11.12 -28.70 33.02
CA ALA A 560 11.21 -28.03 31.71
C ALA A 560 11.67 -28.99 30.59
N GLU A 561 12.59 -29.91 30.89
CA GLU A 561 13.16 -30.85 29.92
C GLU A 561 12.21 -32.01 29.59
N ARG A 562 11.40 -32.47 30.58
CA ARG A 562 10.26 -33.36 30.32
C ARG A 562 9.16 -32.70 29.49
N THR A 563 8.98 -31.38 29.63
CA THR A 563 8.02 -30.62 28.82
C THR A 563 8.50 -30.45 27.37
N PHE A 564 9.83 -30.41 27.15
CA PHE A 564 10.47 -30.25 25.84
C PHE A 564 10.41 -31.52 24.98
N GLN A 565 10.53 -32.71 25.57
CA GLN A 565 10.49 -33.99 24.85
C GLN A 565 9.11 -34.41 24.34
N THR A 566 8.04 -33.75 24.80
CA THR A 566 6.65 -33.98 24.33
C THR A 566 6.11 -32.87 23.42
N ALA A 567 6.94 -31.91 22.99
CA ALA A 567 6.48 -30.76 22.24
C ALA A 567 6.15 -31.11 20.77
N ASP A 568 4.86 -31.10 20.45
CA ASP A 568 4.34 -30.90 19.08
C ASP A 568 5.19 -29.84 18.34
N LYS A 569 5.57 -30.13 17.08
CA LYS A 569 6.28 -29.21 16.17
C LYS A 569 5.86 -27.75 16.40
N ILE A 570 6.77 -26.91 16.89
CA ILE A 570 6.50 -25.50 17.14
C ILE A 570 6.42 -24.78 15.79
N PHE A 571 5.20 -24.49 15.34
CA PHE A 571 4.95 -23.60 14.21
C PHE A 571 5.09 -22.14 14.65
N TYR A 572 5.51 -21.26 13.74
CA TYR A 572 5.64 -19.83 13.98
C TYR A 572 4.85 -19.04 12.94
N ALA A 573 4.14 -18.00 13.39
CA ALA A 573 3.48 -17.04 12.52
C ALA A 573 4.46 -15.93 12.13
N ARG A 574 4.45 -15.44 10.89
CA ARG A 574 5.29 -14.29 10.48
C ARG A 574 4.81 -12.97 11.09
N GLU A 575 3.49 -12.83 11.20
CA GLU A 575 2.78 -11.75 11.88
C GLU A 575 1.35 -12.25 12.15
N LYS A 576 0.63 -11.63 13.08
CA LYS A 576 -0.78 -11.94 13.34
C LYS A 576 -1.61 -10.68 13.19
N VAL A 577 -2.62 -10.70 12.33
CA VAL A 577 -3.41 -9.53 11.98
C VAL A 577 -4.89 -9.87 11.97
N ALA A 578 -5.73 -9.00 12.51
CA ALA A 578 -7.17 -9.21 12.59
C ALA A 578 -7.96 -8.01 12.07
N LEU A 579 -9.04 -8.26 11.31
CA LEU A 579 -10.06 -7.29 10.93
C LEU A 579 -11.38 -7.67 11.60
N LEU A 580 -11.90 -6.79 12.46
CA LEU A 580 -13.13 -6.96 13.23
C LEU A 580 -14.14 -5.89 12.79
N ILE A 581 -15.36 -6.30 12.42
CA ILE A 581 -16.45 -5.41 12.02
C ILE A 581 -17.67 -5.70 12.90
N GLY A 582 -18.22 -4.67 13.55
CA GLY A 582 -19.42 -4.77 14.40
C GLY A 582 -20.49 -3.77 13.97
N ASN A 583 -21.56 -4.23 13.36
CA ASN A 583 -22.64 -3.37 12.87
C ASN A 583 -23.87 -3.45 13.79
N GLU A 584 -24.23 -2.33 14.41
CA GLU A 584 -25.28 -2.24 15.42
C GLU A 584 -26.37 -1.22 15.05
N LYS A 585 -25.98 -0.05 14.54
CA LYS A 585 -26.85 1.12 14.30
C LYS A 585 -27.45 1.15 12.90
N TYR A 586 -28.28 0.16 12.58
CA TYR A 586 -28.96 0.09 11.29
C TYR A 586 -30.05 1.16 11.13
N SER A 587 -30.23 1.63 9.89
CA SER A 587 -31.19 2.69 9.56
C SER A 587 -32.63 2.18 9.43
N TYR A 588 -32.83 1.01 8.81
CA TYR A 588 -34.17 0.50 8.45
C TYR A 588 -34.47 -0.90 8.99
N VAL A 589 -33.47 -1.62 9.48
CA VAL A 589 -33.65 -2.88 10.20
C VAL A 589 -33.46 -2.67 11.69
N ARG A 590 -33.94 -3.64 12.48
CA ARG A 590 -33.87 -3.57 13.94
C ARG A 590 -32.41 -3.42 14.41
N GLN A 591 -32.17 -2.47 15.30
CA GLN A 591 -30.85 -2.29 15.93
C GLN A 591 -30.49 -3.47 16.86
N LEU A 592 -29.20 -3.79 16.89
CA LEU A 592 -28.60 -4.80 17.76
C LEU A 592 -28.07 -4.13 19.04
N ASN A 593 -27.52 -4.89 19.99
CA ASN A 593 -26.98 -4.30 21.24
C ASN A 593 -25.60 -4.82 21.65
N SER A 594 -25.12 -5.92 21.07
CA SER A 594 -23.83 -6.52 21.41
C SER A 594 -22.69 -6.28 20.40
N PRO A 595 -22.90 -6.03 19.09
CA PRO A 595 -21.80 -5.99 18.11
C PRO A 595 -20.65 -5.04 18.47
N HIS A 596 -20.95 -3.87 19.06
CA HIS A 596 -19.91 -2.92 19.48
C HIS A 596 -19.05 -3.46 20.62
N SER A 597 -19.69 -4.08 21.62
CA SER A 597 -19.02 -4.69 22.78
C SER A 597 -18.28 -5.98 22.40
N ASP A 598 -18.85 -6.77 21.48
CA ASP A 598 -18.25 -7.99 20.95
C ASP A 598 -16.91 -7.69 20.26
N VAL A 599 -16.88 -6.65 19.44
CA VAL A 599 -15.66 -6.17 18.79
C VAL A 599 -14.62 -5.70 19.81
N ASP A 600 -15.03 -4.95 20.84
CA ASP A 600 -14.11 -4.42 21.86
C ASP A 600 -13.45 -5.54 22.67
N GLU A 601 -14.25 -6.47 23.17
CA GLU A 601 -13.77 -7.56 24.01
C GLU A 601 -12.93 -8.58 23.22
N LEU A 602 -13.30 -8.84 21.96
CA LEU A 602 -12.48 -9.66 21.07
C LEU A 602 -11.18 -8.96 20.70
N SER A 603 -11.20 -7.65 20.45
CA SER A 603 -9.99 -6.85 20.18
C SER A 603 -8.99 -6.96 21.32
N LYS A 604 -9.43 -6.82 22.58
CA LYS A 604 -8.59 -6.99 23.78
C LYS A 604 -7.98 -8.40 23.85
N THR A 605 -8.80 -9.42 23.60
CA THR A 605 -8.40 -10.83 23.65
C THR A 605 -7.38 -11.17 22.55
N LEU A 606 -7.58 -10.67 21.33
CA LEU A 606 -6.64 -10.89 20.23
C LEU A 606 -5.34 -10.11 20.43
N THR A 607 -5.42 -8.89 20.97
CA THR A 607 -4.22 -8.10 21.30
C THR A 607 -3.33 -8.80 22.31
N SER A 608 -3.89 -9.47 23.33
CA SER A 608 -3.10 -10.27 24.28
C SER A 608 -2.46 -11.52 23.67
N LEU A 609 -2.97 -11.97 22.51
CA LEU A 609 -2.38 -13.03 21.68
C LEU A 609 -1.41 -12.50 20.62
N ASN A 610 -0.99 -11.24 20.73
CA ASN A 610 -0.10 -10.51 19.83
C ASN A 610 -0.66 -10.25 18.42
N PHE A 611 -1.99 -10.22 18.25
CA PHE A 611 -2.57 -9.74 17.00
C PHE A 611 -2.50 -8.21 16.88
N LYS A 612 -2.31 -7.75 15.65
CA LYS A 612 -2.53 -6.37 15.22
C LYS A 612 -3.98 -6.24 14.77
N VAL A 613 -4.80 -5.55 15.55
CA VAL A 613 -6.26 -5.54 15.37
C VAL A 613 -6.72 -4.25 14.70
N PHE A 614 -7.49 -4.40 13.62
CA PHE A 614 -8.23 -3.36 12.92
C PHE A 614 -9.71 -3.54 13.28
N SER A 615 -10.27 -2.66 14.09
CA SER A 615 -11.63 -2.77 14.61
C SER A 615 -12.53 -1.63 14.13
N PHE A 616 -13.64 -1.97 13.46
CA PHE A 616 -14.58 -1.01 12.91
C PHE A 616 -15.98 -1.27 13.41
N THR A 617 -16.74 -0.20 13.64
CA THR A 617 -18.17 -0.29 13.97
C THR A 617 -19.04 0.51 13.01
N ASP A 618 -20.25 0.01 12.76
CA ASP A 618 -21.30 0.67 11.99
C ASP A 618 -20.87 1.10 10.58
N LEU A 619 -20.36 0.14 9.79
CA LEU A 619 -19.90 0.39 8.43
C LEU A 619 -21.00 0.23 7.38
N LYS A 620 -20.98 1.15 6.41
CA LYS A 620 -21.80 1.13 5.19
C LYS A 620 -21.25 0.16 4.14
N PHE A 621 -22.04 -0.17 3.11
CA PHE A 621 -21.65 -1.13 2.07
C PHE A 621 -20.28 -0.78 1.45
N LYS A 622 -20.14 0.47 0.97
CA LYS A 622 -18.90 0.95 0.35
C LYS A 622 -17.73 0.97 1.33
N GLU A 623 -17.98 1.25 2.60
CA GLU A 623 -16.97 1.32 3.65
C GLU A 623 -16.43 -0.08 3.99
N ILE A 624 -17.30 -1.09 4.12
CA ILE A 624 -16.90 -2.50 4.35
C ILE A 624 -15.98 -2.97 3.20
N MET A 625 -16.42 -2.75 1.96
CA MET A 625 -15.66 -3.19 0.78
C MET A 625 -14.30 -2.49 0.68
N HIS A 626 -14.26 -1.20 1.00
CA HIS A 626 -13.03 -0.43 0.99
C HIS A 626 -12.05 -0.88 2.08
N VAL A 627 -12.52 -1.04 3.33
CA VAL A 627 -11.71 -1.52 4.45
C VAL A 627 -11.18 -2.93 4.17
N LEU A 628 -11.99 -3.80 3.57
CA LEU A 628 -11.56 -5.13 3.15
C LEU A 628 -10.45 -5.08 2.10
N ASP A 629 -10.57 -4.22 1.09
CA ASP A 629 -9.55 -4.07 0.04
C ASP A 629 -8.22 -3.52 0.60
N VAL A 630 -8.28 -2.56 1.52
CA VAL A 630 -7.10 -2.05 2.22
C VAL A 630 -6.48 -3.15 3.07
N PHE A 631 -7.31 -3.88 3.84
CA PHE A 631 -6.85 -4.95 4.71
C PHE A 631 -6.13 -6.06 3.93
N VAL A 632 -6.71 -6.53 2.82
CA VAL A 632 -6.11 -7.57 1.97
C VAL A 632 -4.73 -7.16 1.43
N ARG A 633 -4.52 -5.87 1.11
CA ARG A 633 -3.20 -5.35 0.67
C ARG A 633 -2.14 -5.33 1.77
N LEU A 634 -2.53 -5.43 3.04
CA LEU A 634 -1.62 -5.54 4.18
C LEU A 634 -1.17 -6.98 4.44
N LEU A 635 -1.83 -7.97 3.83
CA LEU A 635 -1.60 -9.38 4.06
C LEU A 635 -0.49 -9.93 3.14
N ASP A 636 0.34 -10.84 3.65
CA ASP A 636 1.44 -11.49 2.91
C ASP A 636 1.65 -12.93 3.41
N SER A 637 2.40 -13.72 2.65
CA SER A 637 2.78 -15.09 2.98
C SER A 637 3.29 -15.26 4.42
N GLY A 638 2.74 -16.26 5.10
CA GLY A 638 3.07 -16.61 6.49
C GLY A 638 2.39 -15.77 7.56
N VAL A 639 1.56 -14.78 7.20
CA VAL A 639 0.74 -14.02 8.16
C VAL A 639 -0.50 -14.82 8.55
N TYR A 640 -0.86 -14.79 9.83
CA TYR A 640 -2.14 -15.30 10.31
C TYR A 640 -3.17 -14.18 10.25
N CYS A 641 -4.20 -14.41 9.43
CA CYS A 641 -5.27 -13.47 9.19
C CYS A 641 -6.52 -13.92 9.92
N LEU A 642 -7.09 -13.06 10.76
CA LEU A 642 -8.40 -13.29 11.37
C LEU A 642 -9.40 -12.25 10.85
N PHE A 643 -10.51 -12.69 10.28
CA PHE A 643 -11.64 -11.84 9.94
C PHE A 643 -12.80 -12.15 10.89
N TYR A 644 -13.39 -11.12 11.50
CA TYR A 644 -14.56 -11.26 12.36
C TYR A 644 -15.65 -10.27 11.95
N TYR A 645 -16.88 -10.75 11.85
CA TYR A 645 -18.06 -9.92 11.64
C TYR A 645 -19.11 -10.23 12.71
N SER A 646 -19.67 -9.20 13.33
CA SER A 646 -20.85 -9.25 14.20
C SER A 646 -21.92 -8.30 13.68
N GLY A 647 -23.13 -8.81 13.44
CA GLY A 647 -24.21 -8.01 12.85
C GLY A 647 -25.34 -8.85 12.26
N HIS A 648 -26.19 -8.21 11.46
CA HIS A 648 -27.25 -8.93 10.74
C HIS A 648 -26.69 -9.72 9.57
N GLY A 649 -27.30 -10.86 9.33
CA GLY A 649 -26.99 -11.72 8.21
C GLY A 649 -28.20 -12.56 7.84
N PHE A 650 -28.17 -13.12 6.65
CA PHE A 650 -29.21 -14.01 6.16
C PHE A 650 -28.61 -14.97 5.14
N ARG A 651 -29.42 -15.96 4.76
CA ARG A 651 -29.07 -16.90 3.72
C ARG A 651 -30.08 -16.88 2.59
N LEU A 652 -29.59 -16.73 1.36
CA LEU A 652 -30.38 -16.78 0.13
C LEU A 652 -29.73 -17.76 -0.84
N GLN A 653 -30.50 -18.73 -1.35
CA GLN A 653 -30.03 -19.71 -2.34
C GLN A 653 -28.69 -20.39 -1.99
N ASN A 654 -28.52 -20.79 -0.73
CA ASN A 654 -27.30 -21.38 -0.15
C ASN A 654 -26.10 -20.45 0.01
N VAL A 655 -26.22 -19.16 -0.34
CA VAL A 655 -25.20 -18.14 -0.11
C VAL A 655 -25.53 -17.36 1.17
N ASP A 656 -24.56 -17.25 2.07
CA ASP A 656 -24.68 -16.41 3.27
C ASP A 656 -24.32 -14.96 2.94
N TYR A 657 -25.03 -14.01 3.52
CA TYR A 657 -24.84 -12.56 3.32
C TYR A 657 -24.67 -11.87 4.67
N ILE A 658 -23.80 -10.85 4.71
CA ILE A 658 -23.72 -9.89 5.82
C ILE A 658 -24.40 -8.57 5.44
N MET A 659 -25.00 -7.89 6.42
CA MET A 659 -25.72 -6.64 6.18
C MET A 659 -24.91 -5.40 6.61
N PRO A 660 -24.72 -4.43 5.72
CA PRO A 660 -24.26 -3.09 6.07
C PRO A 660 -25.32 -2.27 6.81
N ILE A 661 -24.92 -1.20 7.51
CA ILE A 661 -25.88 -0.36 8.27
C ILE A 661 -26.82 0.48 7.39
N ASP A 662 -26.46 0.69 6.12
CA ASP A 662 -27.18 1.46 5.12
C ASP A 662 -28.05 0.61 4.18
N VAL A 663 -28.32 -0.65 4.55
CA VAL A 663 -29.26 -1.53 3.84
C VAL A 663 -30.62 -0.84 3.67
N SER A 664 -31.21 -0.89 2.47
CA SER A 664 -32.48 -0.23 2.18
C SER A 664 -33.66 -0.81 2.96
N SER A 665 -34.72 -0.03 3.14
CA SER A 665 -35.94 -0.45 3.84
C SER A 665 -36.69 -1.61 3.19
N GLY A 666 -36.42 -1.89 1.91
CA GLY A 666 -36.99 -3.02 1.17
C GLY A 666 -36.21 -4.32 1.33
N LEU A 667 -35.09 -4.32 2.06
CA LEU A 667 -34.19 -5.48 2.21
C LEU A 667 -33.78 -6.08 0.86
N ASN A 668 -33.29 -5.24 -0.07
CA ASN A 668 -32.72 -5.76 -1.31
C ASN A 668 -31.39 -6.48 -1.01
N TYR A 669 -31.25 -7.72 -1.49
CA TYR A 669 -30.02 -8.48 -1.31
C TYR A 669 -28.83 -7.85 -2.07
N ASP A 670 -29.07 -7.04 -3.10
CA ASP A 670 -28.03 -6.26 -3.80
C ASP A 670 -27.35 -5.23 -2.89
N ASP A 671 -28.02 -4.79 -1.82
CA ASP A 671 -27.46 -3.88 -0.81
C ASP A 671 -26.66 -4.62 0.27
N CYS A 672 -26.53 -5.95 0.16
CA CYS A 672 -25.87 -6.82 1.14
C CYS A 672 -24.63 -7.47 0.53
N ILE A 673 -23.70 -7.92 1.38
CA ILE A 673 -22.41 -8.43 0.91
C ILE A 673 -22.41 -9.96 1.01
N PRO A 674 -22.27 -10.68 -0.13
CA PRO A 674 -22.10 -12.11 -0.12
C PRO A 674 -20.83 -12.52 0.65
N VAL A 675 -20.96 -13.45 1.60
CA VAL A 675 -19.82 -13.97 2.38
C VAL A 675 -18.78 -14.64 1.47
N ASN A 676 -19.22 -15.26 0.38
CA ASN A 676 -18.30 -15.85 -0.61
C ASN A 676 -17.39 -14.79 -1.25
N GLN A 677 -17.88 -13.57 -1.49
CA GLN A 677 -17.08 -12.46 -2.01
C GLN A 677 -15.97 -12.06 -1.04
N ILE A 678 -16.27 -12.04 0.27
CA ILE A 678 -15.28 -11.75 1.33
C ILE A 678 -14.26 -12.89 1.40
N SER A 679 -14.74 -14.13 1.46
CA SER A 679 -13.88 -15.31 1.52
C SER A 679 -12.94 -15.39 0.32
N TYR A 680 -13.44 -15.08 -0.89
CA TYR A 680 -12.66 -15.07 -2.12
C TYR A 680 -11.48 -14.09 -2.01
N ARG A 681 -11.74 -12.83 -1.62
CA ARG A 681 -10.68 -11.82 -1.46
C ARG A 681 -9.63 -12.21 -0.42
N LEU A 682 -10.05 -12.83 0.69
CA LEU A 682 -9.12 -13.30 1.72
C LEU A 682 -8.33 -14.54 1.25
N GLN A 683 -8.96 -15.44 0.50
CA GLN A 683 -8.35 -16.64 -0.06
C GLN A 683 -7.28 -16.33 -1.13
N GLN A 684 -7.40 -15.21 -1.86
CA GLN A 684 -6.36 -14.72 -2.78
C GLN A 684 -5.04 -14.37 -2.07
N THR A 685 -5.04 -14.25 -0.74
CA THR A 685 -3.83 -14.01 0.04
C THR A 685 -3.08 -15.32 0.31
N LYS A 686 -1.75 -15.26 0.44
CA LYS A 686 -0.93 -16.42 0.87
C LYS A 686 -0.95 -16.64 2.39
N CYS A 687 -1.96 -16.09 3.08
CA CYS A 687 -2.13 -16.19 4.53
C CYS A 687 -2.89 -17.44 4.90
N LYS A 688 -2.73 -17.87 6.16
CA LYS A 688 -3.70 -18.75 6.79
C LYS A 688 -4.83 -17.89 7.36
N VAL A 689 -6.07 -18.12 6.91
CA VAL A 689 -7.22 -17.27 7.21
C VAL A 689 -8.19 -17.98 8.15
N ILE A 690 -8.59 -17.31 9.22
CA ILE A 690 -9.68 -17.71 10.11
C ILE A 690 -10.80 -16.68 9.97
N MET A 691 -11.94 -17.10 9.48
CA MET A 691 -13.12 -16.26 9.28
C MET A 691 -14.19 -16.64 10.32
N LEU A 692 -14.59 -15.67 11.14
CA LEU A 692 -15.50 -15.85 12.26
C LEU A 692 -16.75 -15.00 12.03
N LEU A 693 -17.91 -15.63 11.86
CA LEU A 693 -19.14 -14.94 11.48
C LEU A 693 -20.19 -15.07 12.58
N ASP A 694 -20.43 -13.97 13.29
CA ASP A 694 -21.45 -13.84 14.33
C ASP A 694 -22.70 -13.13 13.80
N CYS A 695 -23.44 -13.83 12.96
CA CYS A 695 -24.66 -13.33 12.34
C CYS A 695 -25.68 -14.45 12.11
N CYS A 696 -26.94 -14.07 11.90
CA CYS A 696 -28.00 -15.01 11.55
C CYS A 696 -27.75 -15.66 10.17
N ARG A 697 -28.24 -16.88 9.99
CA ARG A 697 -28.26 -17.61 8.71
C ARG A 697 -29.67 -18.05 8.34
N GLU A 698 -30.67 -17.31 8.80
CA GLU A 698 -32.08 -17.56 8.48
C GLU A 698 -32.34 -17.40 6.98
N LYS A 699 -33.26 -18.21 6.45
CA LYS A 699 -33.61 -18.14 5.03
C LYS A 699 -34.34 -16.83 4.76
N PHE A 700 -33.82 -16.05 3.83
CA PHE A 700 -34.50 -14.86 3.34
C PHE A 700 -35.65 -15.26 2.42
N VAL A 701 -36.87 -14.81 2.73
CA VAL A 701 -38.06 -15.08 1.91
C VAL A 701 -38.38 -13.80 1.14
N GLU A 702 -38.19 -13.85 -0.17
CA GLU A 702 -38.46 -12.74 -1.08
C GLU A 702 -39.98 -12.47 -1.15
N THR A 703 -40.41 -11.25 -0.84
CA THR A 703 -41.79 -10.81 -1.09
C THR A 703 -41.86 -10.23 -2.50
N ASP A 704 -42.43 -11.00 -3.42
CA ASP A 704 -42.78 -10.64 -4.81
C ASP A 704 -41.63 -10.20 -5.73
N SER A 705 -40.94 -11.17 -6.35
CA SER A 705 -40.32 -10.97 -7.68
C SER A 705 -40.25 -12.30 -8.47
N THR A 706 -40.71 -12.29 -9.72
CA THR A 706 -40.87 -13.45 -10.62
C THR A 706 -39.68 -13.66 -11.56
N THR A 707 -38.48 -13.24 -11.15
CA THR A 707 -37.26 -13.42 -11.94
C THR A 707 -36.41 -14.54 -11.35
N PRO A 708 -36.11 -15.63 -12.09
CA PRO A 708 -35.18 -16.64 -11.63
C PRO A 708 -33.78 -16.02 -11.56
N LEU A 709 -33.34 -15.75 -10.33
CA LEU A 709 -31.96 -15.47 -9.96
C LEU A 709 -31.03 -16.48 -10.65
N LYS A 710 -30.10 -15.99 -11.48
CA LYS A 710 -29.03 -16.80 -12.06
C LYS A 710 -28.22 -17.39 -10.90
N PRO A 711 -28.08 -18.73 -10.81
CA PRO A 711 -27.19 -19.32 -9.83
C PRO A 711 -25.75 -19.05 -10.28
N SER A 712 -25.14 -17.99 -9.75
CA SER A 712 -23.68 -17.88 -9.67
C SER A 712 -23.18 -18.75 -8.51
N ALA A 713 -23.52 -20.03 -8.56
CA ALA A 713 -22.74 -21.04 -7.87
C ALA A 713 -21.53 -21.31 -8.76
N ASP A 714 -20.58 -20.37 -8.75
CA ASP A 714 -19.25 -20.64 -9.25
C ASP A 714 -18.72 -21.78 -8.39
N LYS A 715 -18.58 -22.96 -9.01
CA LYS A 715 -18.02 -24.14 -8.37
C LYS A 715 -16.61 -23.76 -7.94
N SER A 716 -16.48 -23.52 -6.65
CA SER A 716 -15.27 -23.10 -5.97
C SER A 716 -14.08 -23.94 -6.40
N CYS A 717 -13.05 -23.30 -6.94
CA CYS A 717 -11.71 -23.85 -6.83
C CYS A 717 -11.37 -23.88 -5.32
N PRO A 718 -10.96 -25.02 -4.74
CA PRO A 718 -10.69 -25.09 -3.31
C PRO A 718 -9.39 -24.37 -2.99
N PHE A 719 -9.48 -23.12 -2.52
CA PHE A 719 -8.34 -22.47 -1.88
C PHE A 719 -8.14 -23.09 -0.49
N HIS A 720 -7.03 -23.80 -0.31
CA HIS A 720 -6.76 -24.60 0.89
C HIS A 720 -6.13 -23.81 2.04
N ASN A 721 -6.62 -22.61 2.32
CA ASN A 721 -6.01 -21.68 3.27
C ASN A 721 -6.99 -20.94 4.20
N ILE A 722 -8.29 -21.28 4.18
CA ILE A 722 -9.31 -20.64 5.03
C ILE A 722 -10.05 -21.66 5.92
N CYS A 723 -10.30 -21.27 7.18
CA CYS A 723 -11.24 -21.91 8.09
C CYS A 723 -12.34 -20.92 8.41
N THR A 724 -13.60 -21.30 8.22
CA THR A 724 -14.76 -20.46 8.55
C THR A 724 -15.55 -21.08 9.69
N ILE A 725 -15.85 -20.29 10.71
CA ILE A 725 -16.69 -20.67 11.85
C ILE A 725 -17.86 -19.71 11.91
N TRP A 726 -19.08 -20.23 11.75
CA TRP A 726 -20.30 -19.46 11.94
C TRP A 726 -20.82 -19.66 13.36
N SER A 727 -21.43 -18.62 13.92
CA SER A 727 -22.05 -18.67 15.24
C SER A 727 -23.31 -19.52 15.29
N CYS A 728 -23.95 -19.77 14.16
CA CYS A 728 -25.13 -20.62 14.05
C CYS A 728 -25.08 -21.56 12.82
N SER A 729 -25.96 -22.56 12.81
CA SER A 729 -26.05 -23.55 11.73
C SER A 729 -26.94 -23.04 10.61
N ASP A 730 -26.91 -23.73 9.47
CA ASP A 730 -27.74 -23.42 8.31
C ASP A 730 -29.21 -23.22 8.69
N SER A 731 -29.81 -22.11 8.25
CA SER A 731 -31.21 -21.77 8.52
C SER A 731 -31.54 -21.50 10.00
N GLN A 732 -30.55 -21.18 10.84
CA GLN A 732 -30.76 -20.78 12.24
C GLN A 732 -30.44 -19.29 12.47
N PRO A 733 -31.12 -18.64 13.43
CA PRO A 733 -30.71 -17.34 13.93
C PRO A 733 -29.51 -17.42 14.88
N ALA A 734 -28.77 -16.31 14.97
CA ALA A 734 -27.85 -16.01 16.05
C ALA A 734 -28.55 -15.13 17.10
N TYR A 735 -28.27 -15.34 18.39
CA TYR A 735 -29.01 -14.67 19.46
C TYR A 735 -28.17 -13.73 20.32
N GLU A 736 -28.74 -12.56 20.57
CA GLU A 736 -28.30 -11.63 21.61
C GLU A 736 -29.22 -11.69 22.84
N ARG A 737 -28.66 -11.39 24.02
CA ARG A 737 -29.40 -11.25 25.28
C ARG A 737 -29.38 -9.80 25.72
N LYS A 738 -30.57 -9.19 25.88
CA LYS A 738 -30.72 -7.77 26.23
C LYS A 738 -30.09 -7.37 27.58
N SER A 739 -29.80 -8.33 28.45
CA SER A 739 -29.23 -8.11 29.79
C SER A 739 -27.73 -8.37 29.88
N GLU A 740 -27.07 -8.67 28.76
CA GLU A 740 -25.66 -9.05 28.73
C GLU A 740 -24.94 -8.24 27.65
N ASP A 741 -23.74 -7.76 27.96
CA ASP A 741 -23.01 -6.81 27.11
C ASP A 741 -22.43 -7.46 25.84
N CYS A 742 -22.19 -8.79 25.83
CA CYS A 742 -21.61 -9.53 24.70
C CYS A 742 -22.48 -10.72 24.27
N SER A 743 -22.37 -11.12 23.01
CA SER A 743 -23.04 -12.28 22.45
C SER A 743 -22.59 -13.58 23.15
N VAL A 744 -23.43 -14.62 23.08
CA VAL A 744 -23.10 -15.95 23.60
C VAL A 744 -21.90 -16.54 22.83
N PHE A 745 -21.86 -16.31 21.52
CA PHE A 745 -20.79 -16.80 20.67
C PHE A 745 -19.46 -16.08 20.96
N ASN A 746 -19.46 -14.76 21.15
CA ASN A 746 -18.25 -14.00 21.47
C ASN A 746 -17.60 -14.49 22.78
N ARG A 747 -18.39 -14.75 23.82
CA ARG A 747 -17.87 -15.31 25.08
C ARG A 747 -17.28 -16.71 24.90
N ALA A 748 -17.97 -17.57 24.15
CA ALA A 748 -17.49 -18.90 23.83
C ALA A 748 -16.16 -18.85 23.05
N LEU A 749 -16.10 -17.97 22.05
CA LEU A 749 -14.94 -17.72 21.22
C LEU A 749 -13.76 -17.22 22.05
N ARG A 750 -13.95 -16.21 22.91
CA ARG A 750 -12.89 -15.69 23.78
C ARG A 750 -12.31 -16.76 24.69
N LYS A 751 -13.17 -17.61 25.28
CA LYS A 751 -12.70 -18.74 26.08
C LYS A 751 -11.85 -19.69 25.24
N ALA A 752 -12.35 -20.12 24.08
CA ALA A 752 -11.62 -20.99 23.17
C ALA A 752 -10.27 -20.38 22.72
N LEU A 753 -10.25 -19.07 22.42
CA LEU A 753 -9.05 -18.32 22.05
C LEU A 753 -8.00 -18.25 23.15
N THR A 754 -8.40 -18.26 24.42
CA THR A 754 -7.44 -18.25 25.54
C THR A 754 -6.83 -19.63 25.82
N GLU A 755 -7.46 -20.70 25.36
CA GLU A 755 -6.94 -22.07 25.50
C GLU A 755 -5.89 -22.35 24.42
N LYS A 756 -4.69 -22.81 24.83
CA LYS A 756 -3.58 -23.18 23.92
C LYS A 756 -3.90 -24.45 23.13
N LYS A 757 -4.87 -24.38 22.22
CA LYS A 757 -5.38 -25.51 21.42
C LYS A 757 -5.25 -25.21 19.93
N LYS A 758 -5.35 -26.28 19.12
CA LYS A 758 -5.33 -26.16 17.66
C LYS A 758 -6.66 -25.56 17.20
N VAL A 759 -6.63 -24.83 16.08
CA VAL A 759 -7.82 -24.15 15.54
C VAL A 759 -8.96 -25.13 15.24
N ASN A 760 -8.71 -26.40 14.93
CA ASN A 760 -9.79 -27.37 14.74
C ASN A 760 -10.55 -27.64 16.04
N ASP A 761 -9.84 -27.67 17.17
CA ASP A 761 -10.41 -27.96 18.48
C ASP A 761 -11.27 -26.79 18.97
N PHE A 762 -11.07 -25.59 18.41
CA PHE A 762 -11.88 -24.41 18.75
C PHE A 762 -13.35 -24.63 18.49
N SER A 763 -13.71 -25.27 17.37
CA SER A 763 -15.10 -25.54 17.02
C SER A 763 -15.80 -26.40 18.08
N GLY A 764 -15.09 -27.40 18.61
CA GLY A 764 -15.55 -28.27 19.69
C GLY A 764 -15.72 -27.52 21.02
N GLU A 765 -14.74 -26.68 21.38
CA GLU A 765 -14.80 -25.90 22.62
C GLU A 765 -15.88 -24.82 22.60
N ILE A 766 -16.02 -24.11 21.48
CA ILE A 766 -17.09 -23.13 21.29
C ILE A 766 -18.44 -23.83 21.43
N LYS A 767 -18.62 -24.96 20.74
CA LYS A 767 -19.86 -25.74 20.82
C LYS A 767 -20.14 -26.19 22.26
N LYS A 768 -19.16 -26.78 22.94
CA LYS A 768 -19.28 -27.23 24.34
C LYS A 768 -19.66 -26.08 25.28
N TYR A 769 -18.96 -24.95 25.18
CA TYR A 769 -19.27 -23.78 26.01
C TYR A 769 -20.69 -23.27 25.77
N MET A 770 -21.11 -23.20 24.50
CA MET A 770 -22.47 -22.79 24.14
C MET A 770 -23.50 -23.80 24.65
N GLU A 771 -23.26 -25.12 24.58
CA GLU A 771 -24.14 -26.14 25.15
C GLU A 771 -24.32 -25.96 26.67
N GLU A 772 -23.24 -25.67 27.40
CA GLU A 772 -23.23 -25.49 28.85
C GLU A 772 -23.84 -24.15 29.33
N HIS A 773 -23.68 -23.06 28.55
CA HIS A 773 -23.99 -21.70 29.01
C HIS A 773 -25.11 -21.00 28.22
N ALA A 774 -25.47 -21.50 27.02
CA ALA A 774 -26.63 -20.99 26.27
C ALA A 774 -27.95 -21.49 26.86
N HIS A 775 -27.97 -22.68 27.48
CA HIS A 775 -29.13 -23.26 28.15
C HIS A 775 -29.02 -23.23 29.67
N ALA A 776 -29.63 -22.20 30.27
CA ALA A 776 -30.16 -22.31 31.63
C ALA A 776 -31.28 -21.29 31.94
N LYS A 777 -31.37 -20.13 31.24
CA LYS A 777 -32.22 -19.02 31.72
C LYS A 777 -33.05 -18.22 30.69
N SER A 778 -32.99 -18.51 29.38
CA SER A 778 -33.50 -17.54 28.35
C SER A 778 -34.70 -17.96 27.49
N GLY A 779 -35.14 -19.23 27.51
CA GLY A 779 -36.28 -19.69 26.69
C GLY A 779 -36.09 -19.66 25.17
N LYS A 780 -34.91 -19.29 24.65
CA LYS A 780 -34.58 -19.28 23.22
C LYS A 780 -34.11 -20.67 22.73
N PRO A 781 -34.30 -21.02 21.44
CA PRO A 781 -33.77 -22.24 20.83
C PRO A 781 -32.24 -22.32 20.92
N PHE A 782 -31.72 -23.55 20.81
CA PHE A 782 -30.27 -23.76 20.87
C PHE A 782 -29.56 -23.25 19.61
N GLN A 783 -28.62 -22.32 19.78
CA GLN A 783 -27.75 -21.84 18.72
C GLN A 783 -26.56 -22.79 18.54
N ARG A 784 -26.42 -23.39 17.35
CA ARG A 784 -25.38 -24.39 17.06
C ARG A 784 -24.31 -23.81 16.14
N PRO A 785 -23.07 -23.56 16.59
CA PRO A 785 -22.01 -23.11 15.71
C PRO A 785 -21.70 -24.16 14.64
N SER A 786 -21.28 -23.71 13.47
CA SER A 786 -20.87 -24.58 12.35
C SER A 786 -19.48 -24.19 11.85
N THR A 787 -18.76 -25.14 11.25
CA THR A 787 -17.36 -24.94 10.84
C THR A 787 -17.09 -25.59 9.48
N LEU A 788 -16.37 -24.86 8.64
CA LEU A 788 -15.86 -25.30 7.34
C LEU A 788 -14.34 -25.11 7.33
N ILE A 789 -13.59 -26.20 7.22
CA ILE A 789 -12.12 -26.17 7.24
C ILE A 789 -11.62 -26.58 5.87
N ASN A 790 -10.92 -25.67 5.18
CA ASN A 790 -10.37 -25.95 3.86
C ASN A 790 -8.83 -26.12 3.86
N PHE A 791 -8.13 -26.06 5.01
CA PHE A 791 -6.68 -26.30 5.09
C PHE A 791 -6.32 -27.51 5.97
N SER A 792 -5.08 -28.01 5.85
CA SER A 792 -4.63 -29.20 6.59
C SER A 792 -4.72 -28.99 8.12
N PRO A 793 -5.46 -29.83 8.85
CA PRO A 793 -5.85 -29.61 10.25
C PRO A 793 -4.69 -29.54 11.28
N SER A 794 -3.45 -29.87 10.94
CA SER A 794 -2.37 -30.03 11.94
C SER A 794 -1.51 -28.77 12.23
N GLU A 795 -1.75 -27.64 11.58
CA GLU A 795 -0.69 -26.61 11.41
C GLU A 795 -0.94 -25.21 12.00
N ILE A 796 -1.98 -25.00 12.82
CA ILE A 796 -2.26 -23.67 13.42
C ILE A 796 -2.67 -23.78 14.88
N THR A 797 -1.90 -23.15 15.75
CA THR A 797 -2.37 -22.63 17.04
C THR A 797 -2.30 -21.12 17.03
N LEU A 798 -3.31 -20.44 17.55
CA LEU A 798 -3.29 -18.96 17.61
C LEU A 798 -2.31 -18.42 18.65
N HIS A 799 -1.69 -19.31 19.44
CA HIS A 799 -0.67 -19.02 20.44
C HIS A 799 0.76 -19.18 19.92
N GLU A 800 0.94 -19.55 18.64
CA GLU A 800 2.27 -19.65 18.03
C GLU A 800 3.06 -18.35 18.20
N ASN A 801 4.35 -18.48 18.48
CA ASN A 801 5.22 -17.31 18.59
C ASN A 801 5.37 -16.65 17.21
N ILE A 802 5.57 -15.34 17.21
CA ILE A 802 5.86 -14.60 15.98
C ILE A 802 7.33 -14.81 15.64
N MET A 803 7.60 -15.35 14.46
CA MET A 803 8.96 -15.55 13.95
C MET A 803 9.61 -14.19 13.70
N PHE A 804 10.73 -13.91 14.38
CA PHE A 804 11.52 -12.69 14.12
C PHE A 804 12.40 -12.90 12.89
N ASP A 805 11.80 -12.85 11.70
CA ASP A 805 12.53 -12.87 10.44
C ASP A 805 13.17 -11.50 10.17
N TRP A 806 14.49 -11.48 9.91
CA TRP A 806 15.22 -10.27 9.52
C TRP A 806 14.96 -9.86 8.07
N LYS A 807 14.23 -10.67 7.30
CA LYS A 807 13.61 -10.35 6.00
C LYS A 807 12.10 -10.06 6.16
N THR A 808 11.75 -9.05 6.95
CA THR A 808 10.36 -8.55 6.97
C THR A 808 9.96 -8.04 5.59
N SER A 809 8.87 -8.55 5.03
CA SER A 809 8.31 -8.02 3.78
C SER A 809 7.78 -6.61 3.98
N ASN A 810 7.61 -5.88 2.86
CA ASN A 810 6.99 -4.55 2.86
C ASN A 810 5.59 -4.54 3.50
N ALA A 811 4.88 -5.67 3.50
CA ALA A 811 3.58 -5.81 4.16
C ALA A 811 3.71 -5.77 5.70
N THR A 812 4.60 -6.59 6.29
CA THR A 812 4.84 -6.59 7.75
C THR A 812 5.35 -5.24 8.26
N MET A 813 6.18 -4.54 7.49
CA MET A 813 6.62 -3.18 7.84
C MET A 813 5.46 -2.18 7.81
N ARG A 814 4.58 -2.24 6.81
CA ARG A 814 3.38 -1.38 6.72
C ARG A 814 2.42 -1.61 7.89
N ILE A 815 2.19 -2.86 8.28
CA ILE A 815 1.37 -3.21 9.45
C ILE A 815 1.96 -2.63 10.75
N ARG A 816 3.28 -2.75 10.94
CA ARG A 816 3.96 -2.25 12.15
C ARG A 816 3.99 -0.73 12.21
N GLU A 817 4.25 -0.07 11.09
CA GLU A 817 4.21 1.40 10.99
C GLU A 817 2.80 1.93 11.25
N TRP A 818 1.76 1.31 10.68
CA TRP A 818 0.37 1.65 10.94
C TRP A 818 0.04 1.52 12.44
N HIS A 819 0.35 0.37 13.04
CA HIS A 819 0.09 0.14 14.46
C HIS A 819 0.84 1.12 15.37
N LYS A 820 2.07 1.50 15.01
CA LYS A 820 2.85 2.49 15.77
C LYS A 820 2.21 3.87 15.70
N ARG A 821 1.67 4.28 14.54
CA ARG A 821 1.09 5.61 14.34
C ARG A 821 -0.26 5.79 15.04
N ILE A 822 -1.09 4.74 15.08
CA ILE A 822 -2.40 4.82 15.74
C ILE A 822 -2.30 4.69 17.26
N HIS A 823 -1.40 3.85 17.79
CA HIS A 823 -1.34 3.59 19.23
C HIS A 823 -0.37 4.49 20.00
N ASN A 824 0.50 5.26 19.33
CA ASN A 824 1.46 6.18 19.96
C ASN A 824 1.27 7.64 19.53
N ILE A 825 0.06 8.20 19.68
CA ILE A 825 -0.15 9.64 19.49
C ILE A 825 0.32 10.37 20.75
N ALA A 826 1.34 11.23 20.61
CA ALA A 826 1.82 12.05 21.72
C ALA A 826 0.74 13.06 22.15
N PRO A 827 0.58 13.31 23.47
CA PRO A 827 -0.32 14.35 23.95
C PRO A 827 0.14 15.74 23.50
N VAL A 828 -0.81 16.63 23.24
CA VAL A 828 -0.53 18.03 22.97
C VAL A 828 -0.63 18.82 24.27
N THR A 829 0.45 19.46 24.68
CA THR A 829 0.48 20.31 25.88
C THR A 829 -0.01 21.71 25.56
N ILE A 830 -0.82 22.30 26.44
CA ILE A 830 -1.33 23.67 26.35
C ILE A 830 -0.68 24.51 27.47
N GLY A 831 -0.05 25.62 27.10
CA GLY A 831 0.62 26.57 27.99
C GLY A 831 -0.12 27.90 28.18
N GLU A 832 0.46 28.76 29.02
CA GLU A 832 -0.07 30.10 29.34
C GLU A 832 -0.09 31.05 28.12
N GLU A 833 0.89 30.90 27.21
CA GLU A 833 0.96 31.71 25.97
C GLU A 833 -0.21 31.42 25.01
N GLU A 834 -0.78 30.22 25.08
CA GLU A 834 -1.84 29.74 24.19
C GLU A 834 -3.23 29.98 24.80
N LEU A 835 -3.40 29.79 26.11
CA LEU A 835 -4.61 30.11 26.88
C LEU A 835 -4.31 31.01 28.08
N PRO A 836 -4.58 32.32 28.00
CA PRO A 836 -4.46 33.22 29.13
C PRO A 836 -5.35 32.77 30.31
N GLY A 837 -4.75 32.57 31.49
CA GLY A 837 -5.45 32.12 32.71
C GLY A 837 -5.37 30.61 33.00
N ILE A 838 -4.79 29.82 32.09
CA ILE A 838 -4.48 28.40 32.29
C ILE A 838 -3.02 28.24 32.76
N GLN A 839 -2.81 27.46 33.81
CA GLN A 839 -1.49 27.09 34.32
C GLN A 839 -0.87 25.96 33.48
N SER A 840 -1.68 24.98 33.10
CA SER A 840 -1.30 23.88 32.21
C SER A 840 -2.53 23.22 31.61
N GLY A 841 -2.41 22.74 30.39
CA GLY A 841 -3.42 21.92 29.73
C GLY A 841 -2.82 20.79 28.91
N GLU A 842 -3.64 19.82 28.58
CA GLU A 842 -3.24 18.64 27.81
C GLU A 842 -4.43 18.16 26.96
N VAL A 843 -4.19 17.88 25.68
CA VAL A 843 -5.11 17.21 24.77
C VAL A 843 -4.55 15.84 24.43
N ARG A 844 -5.31 14.78 24.73
CA ARG A 844 -4.98 13.39 24.38
C ARG A 844 -5.93 12.86 23.32
N PHE A 845 -5.37 12.08 22.41
CA PHE A 845 -6.08 11.35 21.36
C PHE A 845 -5.89 9.86 21.62
N GLU A 846 -6.99 9.12 21.72
CA GLU A 846 -6.99 7.68 22.00
C GLU A 846 -8.00 6.99 21.07
N PHE A 847 -7.54 6.09 20.22
CA PHE A 847 -8.44 5.28 19.42
C PHE A 847 -9.09 4.20 20.29
N ILE A 848 -10.38 4.34 20.53
CA ILE A 848 -11.20 3.26 21.13
C ILE A 848 -11.33 2.13 20.11
N ARG A 849 -11.55 2.51 18.84
CA ARG A 849 -11.59 1.61 17.67
C ARG A 849 -10.90 2.29 16.51
N THR A 850 -10.59 1.53 15.47
CA THR A 850 -9.96 2.06 14.24
C THR A 850 -10.79 3.17 13.61
N ASN A 851 -12.12 3.19 13.77
CA ASN A 851 -12.98 4.30 13.33
C ASN A 851 -13.66 5.12 14.44
N VAL A 852 -13.19 5.01 15.69
CA VAL A 852 -13.73 5.75 16.85
C VAL A 852 -12.59 6.36 17.65
N LEU A 853 -12.52 7.69 17.66
CA LEU A 853 -11.48 8.45 18.33
C LEU A 853 -12.02 9.14 19.58
N LYS A 854 -11.43 8.84 20.73
CA LYS A 854 -11.65 9.56 21.98
C LYS A 854 -10.68 10.73 22.07
N VAL A 855 -11.23 11.90 22.36
CA VAL A 855 -10.48 13.11 22.65
C VAL A 855 -10.68 13.45 24.12
N THR A 856 -9.58 13.57 24.85
CA THR A 856 -9.60 14.00 26.26
C THR A 856 -8.86 15.32 26.40
N VAL A 857 -9.55 16.34 26.88
CA VAL A 857 -8.96 17.65 27.20
C VAL A 857 -8.91 17.80 28.71
N LYS A 858 -7.72 18.09 29.26
CA LYS A 858 -7.50 18.39 30.67
C LYS A 858 -6.94 19.80 30.79
N LEU A 859 -7.55 20.65 31.62
CA LEU A 859 -7.08 22.02 31.86
C LEU A 859 -6.94 22.28 33.36
N THR A 860 -5.91 23.03 33.74
CA THR A 860 -5.67 23.49 35.11
C THR A 860 -5.64 25.02 35.14
N LYS A 861 -6.55 25.64 35.90
CA LYS A 861 -6.70 27.10 36.02
C LYS A 861 -5.70 27.68 37.03
N ARG A 862 -5.22 28.91 36.79
CA ARG A 862 -4.42 29.67 37.77
C ARG A 862 -5.30 30.23 38.89
N HIS A 863 -4.86 30.12 40.15
CA HIS A 863 -5.62 30.52 41.34
C HIS A 863 -6.09 31.98 41.37
N SER A 864 -5.46 32.88 40.61
CA SER A 864 -5.71 34.33 40.62
C SER A 864 -6.70 34.83 39.57
N PHE A 865 -7.32 33.96 38.76
CA PHE A 865 -8.14 34.39 37.63
C PHE A 865 -9.63 34.61 38.02
N PRO A 866 -10.15 35.85 37.99
CA PRO A 866 -11.51 36.16 38.42
C PRO A 866 -12.55 35.80 37.34
N GLY A 867 -13.56 35.01 37.70
CA GLY A 867 -14.69 34.65 36.82
C GLY A 867 -14.91 33.14 36.65
N GLU A 868 -16.17 32.74 36.50
CA GLU A 868 -16.54 31.42 35.97
C GLU A 868 -16.27 31.41 34.47
N ALA A 869 -15.50 30.42 34.02
CA ALA A 869 -15.16 30.21 32.62
C ALA A 869 -15.76 28.88 32.18
N THR A 870 -16.63 28.90 31.18
CA THR A 870 -17.11 27.69 30.51
C THR A 870 -16.24 27.43 29.28
N TYR A 871 -15.92 26.16 29.06
CA TYR A 871 -15.08 25.71 27.96
C TYR A 871 -15.87 24.69 27.14
N ASN A 872 -16.07 24.99 25.86
CA ASN A 872 -16.74 24.07 24.94
C ASN A 872 -15.75 23.60 23.87
N VAL A 873 -15.76 22.30 23.58
CA VAL A 873 -15.05 21.69 22.46
C VAL A 873 -16.01 21.61 21.28
N THR A 874 -15.68 22.25 20.16
CA THR A 874 -16.43 22.10 18.91
C THR A 874 -15.54 21.56 17.80
N LEU A 875 -16.12 20.71 16.94
CA LEU A 875 -15.49 20.33 15.67
C LEU A 875 -15.50 21.53 14.70
N THR A 876 -14.51 21.59 13.80
CA THR A 876 -14.46 22.64 12.76
C THR A 876 -15.31 22.28 11.55
N GLU A 877 -15.58 23.26 10.67
CA GLU A 877 -16.35 23.06 9.44
C GLU A 877 -15.74 21.99 8.51
N SER A 878 -14.43 21.79 8.53
CA SER A 878 -13.77 20.72 7.75
C SER A 878 -14.11 19.29 8.21
N CYS A 879 -14.76 19.15 9.36
CA CYS A 879 -15.24 17.89 9.92
C CYS A 879 -16.76 17.68 9.74
N GLN A 880 -17.40 18.44 8.84
CA GLN A 880 -18.83 18.31 8.54
C GLN A 880 -19.18 16.85 8.15
N GLY A 881 -20.13 16.25 8.86
CA GLY A 881 -20.57 14.86 8.65
C GLY A 881 -20.04 13.85 9.68
N LEU A 882 -19.09 14.23 10.55
CA LEU A 882 -18.70 13.41 11.70
C LEU A 882 -19.69 13.60 12.86
N ALA A 883 -20.08 12.49 13.50
CA ALA A 883 -20.85 12.55 14.74
C ALA A 883 -19.91 12.75 15.92
N LEU A 884 -20.04 13.91 16.58
CA LEU A 884 -19.39 14.23 17.85
C LEU A 884 -20.39 14.03 18.98
N GLU A 885 -20.04 13.18 19.93
CA GLU A 885 -20.80 13.01 21.17
C GLU A 885 -19.90 13.42 22.35
N THR A 886 -20.32 14.43 23.11
CA THR A 886 -19.62 14.81 24.34
C THR A 886 -20.09 13.91 25.48
N VAL A 887 -19.21 13.04 25.95
CA VAL A 887 -19.54 11.96 26.89
C VAL A 887 -19.54 12.45 28.33
N SER A 888 -18.63 13.37 28.68
CA SER A 888 -18.60 13.96 30.02
C SER A 888 -17.86 15.31 30.06
N SER A 889 -18.35 16.20 30.92
CA SER A 889 -17.64 17.41 31.35
C SER A 889 -17.65 17.47 32.87
N GLU A 890 -16.51 17.17 33.51
CA GLU A 890 -16.38 17.21 34.97
C GLU A 890 -15.46 18.36 35.40
N ASN A 891 -16.01 19.27 36.21
CA ASN A 891 -15.22 20.22 36.99
C ASN A 891 -14.66 19.50 38.22
N LEU A 892 -13.62 18.71 38.02
CA LEU A 892 -13.01 17.85 39.05
C LEU A 892 -12.57 18.64 40.30
N THR A 893 -12.28 19.94 40.16
CA THR A 893 -12.23 20.95 41.22
C THR A 893 -12.48 22.32 40.56
N ARG A 894 -12.85 23.39 41.29
CA ARG A 894 -12.92 24.77 40.72
C ARG A 894 -11.64 25.22 39.96
N THR A 895 -10.54 24.48 40.10
CA THR A 895 -9.24 24.68 39.47
C THR A 895 -8.89 23.69 38.35
N ARG A 896 -9.63 22.59 38.14
CA ARG A 896 -9.33 21.56 37.13
C ARG A 896 -10.57 21.14 36.35
N LEU A 897 -10.44 21.10 35.04
CA LEU A 897 -11.47 20.67 34.10
C LEU A 897 -11.01 19.44 33.32
N LYS A 898 -11.90 18.47 33.14
CA LYS A 898 -11.73 17.37 32.20
C LYS A 898 -12.95 17.28 31.28
N ILE A 899 -12.71 17.31 29.97
CA ILE A 899 -13.73 17.11 28.93
C ILE A 899 -13.36 15.86 28.14
N GLU A 900 -14.32 14.96 27.96
CA GLU A 900 -14.18 13.80 27.09
C GLU A 900 -15.22 13.83 25.96
N SER A 901 -14.74 13.72 24.72
CA SER A 901 -15.58 13.68 23.52
C SER A 901 -15.22 12.46 22.68
N ILE A 902 -16.21 11.86 22.03
CA ILE A 902 -16.06 10.75 21.09
C ILE A 902 -16.38 11.25 19.68
N ILE A 903 -15.45 11.01 18.77
CA ILE A 903 -15.62 11.24 17.33
C ILE A 903 -15.82 9.87 16.69
N THR A 904 -16.98 9.67 16.08
CA THR A 904 -17.28 8.46 15.31
C THR A 904 -17.23 8.75 13.82
N SER A 905 -17.11 7.68 13.02
CA SER A 905 -17.16 7.76 11.56
C SER A 905 -16.02 8.55 10.91
N TRP A 906 -14.88 8.68 11.59
CA TRP A 906 -13.76 9.50 11.08
C TRP A 906 -13.13 8.94 9.79
N GLN A 907 -13.45 7.70 9.42
CA GLN A 907 -13.13 7.11 8.11
C GLN A 907 -13.70 7.92 6.93
N ASN A 908 -14.74 8.73 7.16
CA ASN A 908 -15.41 9.52 6.13
C ASN A 908 -14.74 10.88 5.82
N LEU A 909 -13.61 11.19 6.48
CA LEU A 909 -12.82 12.37 6.17
C LEU A 909 -12.12 12.19 4.80
N GLN A 910 -12.51 13.00 3.82
CA GLN A 910 -11.92 13.00 2.47
C GLN A 910 -10.63 13.82 2.35
N GLU A 911 -10.41 14.74 3.29
CA GLU A 911 -9.24 15.62 3.34
C GLU A 911 -8.57 15.54 4.71
N THR A 912 -7.27 15.88 4.77
CA THR A 912 -6.56 15.99 6.03
C THR A 912 -7.15 17.14 6.84
N PRO A 913 -7.78 16.89 8.00
CA PRO A 913 -8.48 17.92 8.73
C PRO A 913 -7.46 18.94 9.25
N VAL A 914 -7.53 20.19 8.81
CA VAL A 914 -6.56 21.23 9.20
C VAL A 914 -6.71 21.60 10.69
N ARG A 915 -7.90 21.36 11.28
CA ARG A 915 -8.26 21.72 12.66
C ARG A 915 -9.36 20.78 13.15
N ILE A 916 -9.19 20.11 14.29
CA ILE A 916 -10.22 19.16 14.81
C ILE A 916 -10.97 19.75 16.01
N ILE A 917 -10.30 20.52 16.88
CA ILE A 917 -10.84 20.96 18.17
C ILE A 917 -10.75 22.47 18.27
N SER A 918 -11.87 23.11 18.63
CA SER A 918 -11.94 24.52 19.02
C SER A 918 -12.37 24.62 20.48
N ILE A 919 -11.57 25.30 21.32
CA ILE A 919 -11.90 25.58 22.72
C ILE A 919 -12.35 27.04 22.82
N ASN A 920 -13.59 27.28 23.25
CA ASN A 920 -14.14 28.63 23.42
C ASN A 920 -14.21 29.04 24.89
N PHE A 921 -13.87 30.29 25.20
CA PHE A 921 -13.92 30.88 26.54
C PHE A 921 -15.04 31.94 26.63
N LEU A 922 -15.87 31.85 27.67
CA LEU A 922 -16.91 32.84 27.98
C LEU A 922 -16.64 33.49 29.35
N SER A 923 -16.48 34.81 29.39
CA SER A 923 -16.34 35.58 30.63
C SER A 923 -17.72 36.07 31.10
N SER A 924 -17.93 36.10 32.42
CA SER A 924 -19.16 36.61 33.05
C SER A 924 -19.36 38.13 32.89
N ALA A 925 -18.45 38.87 32.23
CA ALA A 925 -18.49 40.32 32.08
C ALA A 925 -19.06 40.80 30.72
N GLY A 926 -19.71 39.92 29.94
CA GLY A 926 -20.46 40.31 28.73
C GLY A 926 -19.62 40.77 27.53
N THR A 927 -18.28 40.73 27.63
CA THR A 927 -17.37 40.95 26.50
C THR A 927 -16.93 39.58 25.96
N SER A 928 -17.53 39.16 24.85
CA SER A 928 -17.18 37.92 24.15
C SER A 928 -15.89 38.10 23.35
N SER A 929 -14.73 38.16 24.01
CA SER A 929 -13.47 37.89 23.31
C SER A 929 -13.21 36.38 23.33
N GLY A 930 -13.86 35.64 22.42
CA GLY A 930 -13.61 34.21 22.26
C GLY A 930 -12.19 34.02 21.70
N MET A 931 -11.27 33.52 22.51
CA MET A 931 -9.96 33.10 22.03
C MET A 931 -10.06 31.65 21.56
N GLN A 932 -9.77 31.42 20.28
CA GLN A 932 -9.94 30.12 19.63
C GLN A 932 -8.58 29.41 19.49
N LEU A 933 -8.41 28.27 20.14
CA LEU A 933 -7.27 27.38 19.88
C LEU A 933 -7.68 26.21 19.00
N SER A 934 -6.86 25.95 17.99
CA SER A 934 -7.10 24.91 17.00
C SER A 934 -5.98 23.88 17.04
N TYR A 935 -6.33 22.63 17.36
CA TYR A 935 -5.39 21.51 17.33
C TYR A 935 -5.74 20.53 16.21
N CYS A 936 -4.72 20.14 15.45
CA CYS A 936 -4.76 19.07 14.47
C CYS A 936 -3.69 18.05 14.88
N PRO A 937 -4.06 16.82 15.30
CA PRO A 937 -3.09 15.75 15.25
C PRO A 937 -2.75 15.56 13.77
N VAL A 938 -1.48 15.60 13.40
CA VAL A 938 -1.03 15.31 12.03
C VAL A 938 -1.30 13.82 11.74
N ILE A 939 -2.57 13.52 11.48
CA ILE A 939 -3.07 12.25 10.99
C ILE A 939 -3.39 12.59 9.54
N ASN A 940 -2.37 12.57 8.68
CA ASN A 940 -2.56 12.90 7.27
C ASN A 940 -3.60 11.91 6.73
N ALA A 941 -4.75 12.37 6.24
CA ALA A 941 -5.79 11.50 5.67
C ALA A 941 -5.23 10.75 4.47
N GLU A 942 -4.26 11.37 3.77
CA GLU A 942 -3.37 10.66 2.85
C GLU A 942 -2.70 9.48 3.54
N THR A 943 -1.97 9.57 4.65
CA THR A 943 -1.37 8.36 5.28
C THR A 943 -2.36 7.29 5.77
N TYR A 944 -3.65 7.59 5.91
CA TYR A 944 -4.67 6.61 6.29
C TYR A 944 -5.23 5.84 5.08
N TRP A 945 -5.33 6.50 3.92
CA TRP A 945 -5.94 5.97 2.69
C TRP A 945 -4.98 5.85 1.48
N SER A 946 -3.82 6.50 1.52
CA SER A 946 -2.72 6.49 0.54
C SER A 946 -1.82 5.25 0.68
N PHE A 947 -2.43 4.12 1.00
CA PHE A 947 -1.83 2.82 0.68
C PHE A 947 -1.97 2.48 -0.82
N SER A 948 -2.46 3.42 -1.63
CA SER A 948 -2.36 3.36 -3.09
C SER A 948 -1.06 4.01 -3.57
N ASN A 949 -0.18 3.14 -4.07
CA ASN A 949 0.98 3.42 -4.91
C ASN A 949 2.04 4.38 -4.36
N ASN A 950 3.04 3.79 -3.69
CA ASN A 950 4.45 4.01 -4.00
C ASN A 950 5.29 2.80 -3.56
#